data_AF-A0A328U042-F1
#
_entry.id   AF-A0A328U042-F1
#
_cell.length_a   1.000
_cell.length_b   1.000
_cell.length_c   1.000
_cell.angle_alpha   90.00
_cell.angle_beta   90.00
_cell.angle_gamma   90.00
#
_symmetry.space_group_name_H-M   'P 1'
#
loop_
_entity.id
_entity.type
_entity.pdbx_description
1 polymer ?
#
loop_
_entity_poly.entity_id
_entity_poly.type
_entity_poly.pdbx_seq_one_letter_code
_entity_poly.pdbx_strand_id
1 'polypeptide(L)'
;MVTEQQLLDYMREQAYKPMTYQELDKQLGGEGNAESFRNFLVLLNELENEGKIVRNASDRYGLPERMNLVRGRLQAHAKGFAFLIPDDKGHGDVYIGAHDLKSAMNGDTVLARITSHSAAGGRMEGEVVRIVERAVTQIVGTFDNHETYGFVLPDDKRINRDIFIPQGQFHGAVSGQKVVARIVSYPEGRSAAEGEIIEVLGHKDDPGIDILSIIRKHQLPEGFPDDVMAEAEAAPDSITEDEIVRQGRRDLRNKVIVTIDGEDAKDLDDAVNVERLENGNYVLGVHIADVGYYVKENSALDQEAYRRGCSVYLVDRVIPMLPHRLSNGICSLNPKVDRLTLSCEMEFDAKTLKRVRHDVFTSVIKTKERMTYTNVRKIVADEDPEVKERYADLVDTFKLMEELATRLRAMRMKRGAIDFDFVESKVIVDENGKAVDIIKRERSIAESIIEEFMLAANETVAEHFYWLKVPFLYRTHDNPDQEKLLHFVQFAANFGYTVKGKGGSVIHPRALQTLLEDVRGSKEQTVISTVMLRSMKQAKYDAESLGHFGLAAEFYSHFTSPIRRYPDLVIHRIIREVIESGGMLSEARHESLAARMPDIAQQSSERERVAVDAERDTEKLKKCEYMLDKVGEEFDGIISSVTNFGIFVELPNTVEGLIRLSELSDDYYHFHEQHMLLIGERTSRTYRIGDEVIIRVERVNMDEHTIDFSMIQNHSADSGERAREFGFGGRSEAGRGARSGGGRERGGAQRSANGRGGAAARDGRGGGRRGEAGGRGGNAAGAAAAREASAGVGPRGRGQRRGGAAEPGAARERSGGDRERNERRRKGRGGEAGFGGGGSEALGAGAAPERRDRDKRAWKPEDDYNLDRLLGNDRSSGGDRGGESGTSAGEGKRKAVRTDMWGLPIYNAGSLKDTGEDSDTYRPRGRGEGGGRGRGGSDRGFGGGRGPDRGGAPRNGGGGAAGGGGGTGSRRKKAAGAAATGTEGPGNGDRKPRKKKKNGNSTAAFVRKKRS
;
A
#
# COMPACT_ATOMS: atom_id res chain seq x y z
N MET A 1 37.50 -6.97 15.71
CA MET A 1 37.29 -6.87 14.25
C MET A 1 36.65 -5.52 13.98
N VAL A 2 36.86 -4.93 12.80
CA VAL A 2 36.14 -3.71 12.39
C VAL A 2 34.66 -4.06 12.18
N THR A 3 33.74 -3.28 12.74
CA THR A 3 32.30 -3.42 12.47
C THR A 3 31.87 -2.54 11.31
N GLU A 4 30.72 -2.84 10.69
CA GLU A 4 30.09 -1.96 9.69
C GLU A 4 30.03 -0.51 10.16
N GLN A 5 29.44 -0.29 11.34
CA GLN A 5 29.22 1.04 11.90
C GLN A 5 30.53 1.82 12.06
N GLN A 6 31.59 1.17 12.55
CA GLN A 6 32.92 1.79 12.69
C GLN A 6 33.51 2.22 11.34
N LEU A 7 33.35 1.39 10.30
CA LEU A 7 33.84 1.69 8.97
C LEU A 7 33.05 2.83 8.31
N LEU A 8 31.72 2.80 8.41
CA LEU A 8 30.86 3.85 7.86
C LEU A 8 31.07 5.19 8.58
N ASP A 9 31.16 5.19 9.91
CA ASP A 9 31.36 6.42 10.68
C ASP A 9 32.75 7.04 10.44
N TYR A 10 33.79 6.22 10.25
CA TYR A 10 35.09 6.70 9.78
C TYR A 10 35.00 7.36 8.40
N MET A 11 34.26 6.76 7.45
CA MET A 11 34.03 7.39 6.13
C MET A 11 33.17 8.66 6.20
N ARG A 12 32.35 8.82 7.26
CA ARG A 12 31.55 10.03 7.54
C ARG A 12 32.34 11.15 8.21
N GLU A 13 33.58 10.95 8.66
CA GLU A 13 34.42 12.04 9.17
C GLU A 13 34.70 13.10 8.09
N GLN A 14 34.74 14.39 8.42
CA GLN A 14 35.03 15.44 7.42
C GLN A 14 36.45 15.34 6.84
N ALA A 15 37.39 14.75 7.57
CA ALA A 15 38.77 14.53 7.12
C ALA A 15 38.90 13.32 6.16
N TYR A 16 37.86 12.48 6.02
CA TYR A 16 37.93 11.30 5.18
C TYR A 16 38.03 11.65 3.69
N LYS A 17 39.01 11.05 3.02
CA LYS A 17 39.21 11.07 1.57
C LYS A 17 39.08 9.63 1.04
N PRO A 18 38.58 9.41 -0.19
CA PRO A 18 38.44 8.06 -0.74
C PRO A 18 39.76 7.27 -0.73
N MET A 19 39.75 6.13 -0.05
CA MET A 19 40.94 5.30 0.22
C MET A 19 40.82 3.92 -0.44
N THR A 20 41.97 3.33 -0.81
CA THR A 20 42.02 1.93 -1.26
C THR A 20 41.79 0.98 -0.07
N TYR A 21 41.47 -0.29 -0.33
CA TYR A 21 41.32 -1.28 0.76
C TYR A 21 42.58 -1.38 1.64
N GLN A 22 43.78 -1.19 1.06
CA GLN A 22 45.07 -1.22 1.78
C GLN A 22 45.25 0.00 2.69
N GLU A 23 44.80 1.17 2.24
CA GLU A 23 44.84 2.40 3.03
C GLU A 23 43.81 2.34 4.16
N LEU A 24 42.60 1.80 3.91
CA LEU A 24 41.58 1.59 4.93
C LEU A 24 41.97 0.55 5.97
N ASP A 25 42.48 -0.61 5.53
CA ASP A 25 42.98 -1.66 6.42
C ASP A 25 44.10 -1.13 7.32
N LYS A 26 45.02 -0.33 6.78
CA LYS A 26 46.06 0.32 7.59
C LYS A 26 45.53 1.32 8.63
N GLN A 27 44.37 1.95 8.39
CA GLN A 27 43.77 2.93 9.31
C GLN A 27 42.84 2.27 10.36
N LEU A 28 42.13 1.19 9.98
CA LEU A 28 41.06 0.59 10.79
C LEU A 28 41.34 -0.86 11.22
N GLY A 29 42.11 -1.62 10.44
CA GLY A 29 42.44 -3.03 10.66
C GLY A 29 43.91 -3.30 11.02
N GLY A 30 44.74 -2.26 11.17
CA GLY A 30 46.21 -2.27 10.98
C GLY A 30 47.08 -3.13 11.90
N GLU A 31 46.50 -3.91 12.81
CA GLU A 31 47.20 -4.89 13.67
C GLU A 31 46.56 -6.30 13.63
N GLY A 32 45.69 -6.55 12.63
CA GLY A 32 44.97 -7.81 12.47
C GLY A 32 45.80 -8.97 11.87
N ASN A 33 45.50 -10.20 12.30
CA ASN A 33 45.97 -11.41 11.63
C ASN A 33 45.27 -11.62 10.27
N ALA A 34 45.70 -12.63 9.51
CA ALA A 34 45.14 -12.94 8.18
C ALA A 34 43.65 -13.36 8.18
N GLU A 35 43.05 -13.59 9.34
CA GLU A 35 41.62 -13.85 9.50
C GLU A 35 40.83 -12.54 9.62
N SER A 36 41.29 -11.60 10.47
CA SER A 36 40.74 -10.24 10.55
C SER A 36 40.76 -9.52 9.20
N PHE A 37 41.87 -9.62 8.45
CA PHE A 37 41.98 -9.03 7.11
C PHE A 37 40.96 -9.64 6.12
N ARG A 38 40.74 -10.96 6.18
CA ARG A 38 39.73 -11.61 5.33
C ARG A 38 38.33 -11.12 5.67
N ASN A 39 38.00 -11.03 6.96
CA ASN A 39 36.69 -10.57 7.41
C ASN A 39 36.45 -9.09 7.05
N PHE A 40 37.50 -8.26 7.09
CA PHE A 40 37.43 -6.87 6.61
C PHE A 40 37.18 -6.76 5.10
N LEU A 41 37.80 -7.61 4.28
CA LEU A 41 37.51 -7.67 2.84
C LEU A 41 36.10 -8.19 2.54
N VAL A 42 35.59 -9.14 3.33
CA VAL A 42 34.19 -9.61 3.25
C VAL A 42 33.24 -8.45 3.57
N LEU A 43 33.44 -7.75 4.68
CA LEU A 43 32.66 -6.56 5.05
C LEU A 43 32.70 -5.46 3.99
N LEU A 44 33.87 -5.13 3.43
CA LEU A 44 33.96 -4.16 2.34
C LEU A 44 33.14 -4.58 1.11
N ASN A 45 33.18 -5.87 0.76
CA ASN A 45 32.43 -6.41 -0.37
C ASN A 45 30.92 -6.42 -0.08
N GLU A 46 30.50 -6.79 1.14
CA GLU A 46 29.10 -6.71 1.58
C GLU A 46 28.56 -5.28 1.45
N LEU A 47 29.24 -4.28 2.00
CA LEU A 47 28.84 -2.88 1.91
C LEU A 47 28.91 -2.30 0.48
N GLU A 48 29.84 -2.78 -0.37
CA GLU A 48 29.92 -2.43 -1.79
C GLU A 48 28.71 -3.03 -2.55
N ASN A 49 28.36 -4.29 -2.27
CA ASN A 49 27.22 -4.96 -2.89
C ASN A 49 25.89 -4.32 -2.48
N GLU A 50 25.68 -4.09 -1.17
CA GLU A 50 24.53 -3.35 -0.61
C GLU A 50 24.46 -1.89 -1.08
N GLY A 51 25.56 -1.33 -1.57
CA GLY A 51 25.65 0.05 -2.06
C GLY A 51 25.71 1.11 -0.96
N LYS A 52 25.98 0.72 0.29
CA LYS A 52 26.32 1.63 1.39
C LYS A 52 27.67 2.33 1.14
N ILE A 53 28.58 1.69 0.40
CA ILE A 53 29.81 2.29 -0.12
C ILE A 53 29.93 2.08 -1.65
N VAL A 54 30.76 2.89 -2.29
CA VAL A 54 31.04 2.84 -3.73
C VAL A 54 32.55 2.80 -3.94
N ARG A 55 33.00 1.81 -4.72
CA ARG A 55 34.36 1.79 -5.28
C ARG A 55 34.40 2.54 -6.61
N ASN A 56 35.31 3.50 -6.72
CA ASN A 56 35.51 4.26 -7.96
C ASN A 56 36.48 3.56 -8.93
N ALA A 57 36.64 4.12 -10.13
CA ALA A 57 37.52 3.58 -11.17
C ALA A 57 39.03 3.56 -10.84
N SER A 58 39.42 4.09 -9.67
CA SER A 58 40.79 4.08 -9.14
C SER A 58 40.94 3.15 -7.92
N ASP A 59 40.03 2.18 -7.76
CA ASP A 59 39.93 1.24 -6.63
C ASP A 59 39.90 1.91 -5.23
N ARG A 60 39.31 3.11 -5.16
CA ARG A 60 39.11 3.86 -3.91
C ARG A 60 37.64 3.85 -3.50
N TYR A 61 37.39 3.53 -2.24
CA TYR A 61 36.08 3.45 -1.62
C TYR A 61 35.63 4.82 -1.08
N GLY A 62 34.34 5.09 -1.10
CA GLY A 62 33.72 6.26 -0.48
C GLY A 62 32.20 6.13 -0.35
N LEU A 63 31.59 7.04 0.39
CA LEU A 63 30.13 7.08 0.58
C LEU A 63 29.42 7.60 -0.68
N PRO A 64 28.26 7.03 -1.09
CA PRO A 64 27.48 7.49 -2.23
C PRO A 64 27.18 8.99 -2.17
N GLU A 65 26.68 9.46 -1.04
CA GLU A 65 26.28 10.86 -0.77
C GLU A 65 27.41 11.85 -1.14
N ARG A 66 28.64 11.53 -0.71
CA ARG A 66 29.85 12.34 -0.94
C ARG A 66 30.35 12.29 -2.38
N MET A 67 29.78 11.43 -3.22
CA MET A 67 30.12 11.26 -4.63
C MET A 67 29.00 11.76 -5.56
N ASN A 68 28.04 12.53 -5.03
CA ASN A 68 26.82 12.96 -5.70
C ASN A 68 26.05 11.76 -6.29
N LEU A 69 25.88 10.73 -5.45
CA LEU A 69 25.07 9.54 -5.73
C LEU A 69 23.99 9.40 -4.67
N VAL A 70 22.77 9.14 -5.10
CA VAL A 70 21.60 8.86 -4.25
C VAL A 70 21.26 7.39 -4.39
N ARG A 71 21.16 6.67 -3.26
CA ARG A 71 20.62 5.31 -3.19
C ARG A 71 19.10 5.39 -3.02
N GLY A 72 18.37 4.54 -3.71
CA GLY A 72 16.92 4.50 -3.60
C GLY A 72 16.29 3.45 -4.50
N ARG A 73 14.96 3.35 -4.42
CA ARG A 73 14.16 2.39 -5.18
C ARG A 73 13.55 3.05 -6.42
N LEU A 74 13.62 2.39 -7.57
CA LEU A 74 12.97 2.88 -8.79
C LEU A 74 11.47 2.60 -8.81
N GLN A 75 10.70 3.60 -9.19
CA GLN A 75 9.29 3.49 -9.56
C GLN A 75 9.16 3.83 -11.06
N ALA A 76 9.06 2.81 -11.91
CA ALA A 76 8.97 3.01 -13.36
C ALA A 76 7.53 3.32 -13.80
N HIS A 77 7.41 4.06 -14.89
CA HIS A 77 6.13 4.44 -15.50
C HIS A 77 5.99 3.76 -16.87
N ALA A 78 4.77 3.37 -17.27
CA ALA A 78 4.50 2.72 -18.56
C ALA A 78 4.87 3.55 -19.82
N LYS A 79 5.23 4.83 -19.63
CA LYS A 79 5.79 5.71 -20.69
C LYS A 79 7.31 5.62 -20.82
N GLY A 80 7.98 4.77 -20.03
CA GLY A 80 9.41 4.48 -20.11
C GLY A 80 10.33 5.33 -19.24
N PHE A 81 9.85 6.35 -18.52
CA PHE A 81 10.61 7.08 -17.49
C PHE A 81 10.40 6.46 -16.11
N ALA A 82 11.20 6.85 -15.11
CA ALA A 82 10.97 6.47 -13.71
C ALA A 82 11.19 7.64 -12.74
N PHE A 83 10.82 7.42 -11.49
CA PHE A 83 11.30 8.20 -10.34
C PHE A 83 12.16 7.30 -9.45
N LEU A 84 13.27 7.83 -8.95
CA LEU A 84 13.97 7.28 -7.80
C LEU A 84 13.31 7.83 -6.54
N ILE A 85 12.85 6.95 -5.67
CA ILE A 85 12.44 7.26 -4.30
C ILE A 85 13.68 7.01 -3.42
N PRO A 86 14.33 8.04 -2.86
CA PRO A 86 15.56 7.89 -2.08
C PRO A 86 15.35 7.10 -0.78
N ASP A 87 16.38 6.44 -0.30
CA ASP A 87 16.37 5.81 1.04
C ASP A 87 16.33 6.87 2.15
N ASP A 88 17.00 8.01 1.94
CA ASP A 88 16.91 9.17 2.80
C ASP A 88 15.59 9.91 2.58
N LYS A 89 14.67 9.77 3.55
CA LYS A 89 13.35 10.44 3.58
C LYS A 89 13.44 11.98 3.59
N GLY A 90 14.60 12.56 3.88
CA GLY A 90 14.87 14.00 3.76
C GLY A 90 15.15 14.47 2.33
N HIS A 91 15.43 13.54 1.41
CA HIS A 91 15.73 13.83 0.01
C HIS A 91 14.48 13.65 -0.87
N GLY A 92 14.20 14.63 -1.73
CA GLY A 92 13.07 14.54 -2.67
C GLY A 92 13.31 13.53 -3.81
N ASP A 93 12.22 13.06 -4.43
CA ASP A 93 12.26 12.15 -5.57
C ASP A 93 13.10 12.71 -6.74
N VAL A 94 13.85 11.83 -7.40
CA VAL A 94 14.66 12.17 -8.58
C VAL A 94 14.01 11.60 -9.84
N TYR A 95 13.67 12.45 -10.80
CA TYR A 95 13.19 12.03 -12.11
C TYR A 95 14.33 11.41 -12.94
N ILE A 96 14.08 10.27 -13.57
CA ILE A 96 15.05 9.59 -14.43
C ILE A 96 14.43 9.34 -15.80
N GLY A 97 15.06 9.90 -16.83
CA GLY A 97 14.62 9.79 -18.21
C GLY A 97 14.76 8.36 -18.77
N ALA A 98 14.01 8.04 -19.82
CA ALA A 98 13.98 6.70 -20.40
C ALA A 98 15.34 6.22 -20.94
N HIS A 99 16.21 7.15 -21.35
CA HIS A 99 17.58 6.84 -21.78
C HIS A 99 18.55 6.65 -20.61
N ASP A 100 18.22 7.20 -19.45
CA ASP A 100 19.09 7.29 -18.28
C ASP A 100 18.87 6.14 -17.28
N LEU A 101 17.85 5.29 -17.52
CA LEU A 101 17.56 4.07 -16.76
C LEU A 101 18.52 2.91 -17.02
N LYS A 102 19.26 2.94 -18.14
CA LYS A 102 20.08 1.80 -18.63
C LYS A 102 19.25 0.51 -18.73
N SER A 103 19.54 -0.49 -17.90
CA SER A 103 18.86 -1.78 -17.83
C SER A 103 17.98 -1.94 -16.59
N ALA A 104 17.77 -0.87 -15.81
CA ALA A 104 17.06 -0.92 -14.54
C ALA A 104 15.55 -1.10 -14.76
N MET A 105 14.93 -1.92 -13.91
CA MET A 105 13.50 -2.26 -13.98
C MET A 105 12.71 -1.63 -12.82
N ASN A 106 11.39 -1.72 -12.90
CA ASN A 106 10.52 -1.25 -11.83
C ASN A 106 10.83 -1.94 -10.50
N GLY A 107 11.04 -1.17 -9.45
CA GLY A 107 11.31 -1.67 -8.10
C GLY A 107 12.77 -1.94 -7.79
N ASP A 108 13.69 -1.92 -8.77
CA ASP A 108 15.13 -2.14 -8.55
C ASP A 108 15.70 -1.09 -7.57
N THR A 109 16.58 -1.52 -6.67
CA THR A 109 17.38 -0.61 -5.83
C THR A 109 18.58 -0.17 -6.66
N VAL A 110 18.80 1.15 -6.79
CA VAL A 110 19.86 1.70 -7.64
C VAL A 110 20.62 2.83 -6.95
N LEU A 111 21.84 3.08 -7.45
CA LEU A 111 22.58 4.31 -7.23
C LEU A 111 22.39 5.21 -8.46
N ALA A 112 21.72 6.35 -8.29
CA ALA A 112 21.58 7.36 -9.33
C ALA A 112 22.50 8.55 -9.08
N ARG A 113 22.98 9.20 -10.13
CA ARG A 113 23.70 10.48 -10.06
C ARG A 113 22.73 11.60 -10.36
N ILE A 114 22.70 12.64 -9.52
CA ILE A 114 21.94 13.86 -9.83
C ILE A 114 22.68 14.62 -10.93
N THR A 115 21.99 14.84 -12.05
CA THR A 115 22.51 15.54 -13.24
C THR A 115 22.04 16.99 -13.29
N SER A 116 20.84 17.29 -12.76
CA SER A 116 20.33 18.65 -12.65
C SER A 116 19.58 18.90 -11.33
N HIS A 117 19.80 20.07 -10.75
CA HIS A 117 18.90 20.65 -9.76
C HIS A 117 18.15 21.80 -10.44
N SER A 118 16.82 21.78 -10.38
CA SER A 118 16.02 22.88 -10.93
C SER A 118 16.25 24.17 -10.14
N ALA A 119 16.72 25.21 -10.82
CA ALA A 119 17.03 26.51 -10.23
C ALA A 119 15.82 27.26 -9.62
N ALA A 120 14.60 26.74 -9.79
CA ALA A 120 13.36 27.28 -9.26
C ALA A 120 12.70 26.34 -8.21
N GLY A 121 13.41 25.34 -7.69
CA GLY A 121 12.87 24.36 -6.73
C GLY A 121 12.02 23.26 -7.36
N GLY A 122 12.09 23.08 -8.69
CA GLY A 122 11.46 21.95 -9.37
C GLY A 122 12.14 20.60 -9.10
N ARG A 123 11.53 19.53 -9.61
CA ARG A 123 12.04 18.15 -9.46
C ARG A 123 13.50 18.02 -9.91
N MET A 124 14.27 17.23 -9.17
CA MET A 124 15.64 16.88 -9.51
C MET A 124 15.66 15.87 -10.65
N GLU A 125 16.69 15.90 -11.49
CA GLU A 125 16.90 14.93 -12.56
C GLU A 125 18.19 14.14 -12.34
N GLY A 126 18.22 12.88 -12.77
CA GLY A 126 19.39 12.03 -12.62
C GLY A 126 19.47 10.86 -13.59
N GLU A 127 20.62 10.17 -13.54
CA GLU A 127 20.91 8.96 -14.33
C GLU A 127 21.20 7.76 -13.41
N VAL A 128 20.78 6.55 -13.80
CA VAL A 128 21.15 5.33 -13.09
C VAL A 128 22.63 5.05 -13.33
N VAL A 129 23.47 5.11 -12.29
CA VAL A 129 24.89 4.77 -12.39
C VAL A 129 25.08 3.26 -12.28
N ARG A 130 24.51 2.64 -11.24
CA ARG A 130 24.61 1.21 -10.93
C ARG A 130 23.28 0.69 -10.38
N ILE A 131 22.87 -0.51 -10.79
CA ILE A 131 21.83 -1.28 -10.08
C ILE A 131 22.50 -2.01 -8.92
N VAL A 132 21.95 -1.82 -7.73
CA VAL A 132 22.39 -2.43 -6.47
C VAL A 132 21.71 -3.79 -6.31
N GLU A 133 20.40 -3.82 -6.53
CA GLU A 133 19.55 -4.99 -6.31
C GLU A 133 18.47 -5.06 -7.40
N ARG A 134 18.17 -6.28 -7.86
CA ARG A 134 17.13 -6.55 -8.86
C ARG A 134 15.83 -6.94 -8.17
N ALA A 135 14.76 -6.18 -8.40
CA ALA A 135 13.43 -6.53 -7.87
C ALA A 135 12.64 -7.44 -8.82
N VAL A 136 12.84 -7.30 -10.14
CA VAL A 136 12.15 -8.12 -11.15
C VAL A 136 13.08 -9.24 -11.60
N THR A 137 12.97 -10.41 -10.96
CA THR A 137 13.68 -11.64 -11.36
C THR A 137 12.81 -12.60 -12.17
N GLN A 138 11.49 -12.46 -12.04
CA GLN A 138 10.46 -13.21 -12.73
C GLN A 138 9.42 -12.25 -13.32
N ILE A 139 8.84 -12.60 -14.46
CA ILE A 139 7.82 -11.83 -15.17
C ILE A 139 6.64 -12.73 -15.47
N VAL A 140 5.44 -12.26 -15.15
CA VAL A 140 4.18 -12.86 -15.61
C VAL A 140 3.74 -12.17 -16.89
N GLY A 141 3.30 -12.96 -17.86
CA GLY A 141 2.82 -12.45 -19.13
C GLY A 141 2.15 -13.53 -19.98
N THR A 142 1.66 -13.12 -21.15
CA THR A 142 1.12 -14.02 -22.15
C THR A 142 2.25 -14.49 -23.06
N PHE A 143 2.40 -15.81 -23.23
CA PHE A 143 3.35 -16.39 -24.18
C PHE A 143 2.81 -16.29 -25.61
N ASP A 144 3.68 -15.89 -26.55
CA ASP A 144 3.46 -16.01 -27.98
C ASP A 144 4.64 -16.75 -28.64
N ASN A 145 4.32 -17.79 -29.39
CA ASN A 145 5.24 -18.76 -29.97
C ASN A 145 5.43 -18.49 -31.47
N HIS A 146 6.66 -18.22 -31.87
CA HIS A 146 7.10 -18.33 -33.26
C HIS A 146 7.95 -19.60 -33.44
N GLU A 147 7.97 -20.18 -34.64
CA GLU A 147 8.50 -21.53 -34.91
C GLU A 147 9.91 -21.85 -34.38
N THR A 148 10.74 -20.82 -34.11
CA THR A 148 12.13 -20.93 -33.64
C THR A 148 12.44 -20.13 -32.37
N TYR A 149 11.49 -19.34 -31.85
CA TYR A 149 11.65 -18.51 -30.64
C TYR A 149 10.29 -18.00 -30.17
N GLY A 150 10.15 -17.67 -28.90
CA GLY A 150 8.92 -17.10 -28.35
C GLY A 150 9.15 -15.75 -27.72
N PHE A 151 8.06 -15.06 -27.40
CA PHE A 151 8.03 -13.89 -26.55
C PHE A 151 7.09 -14.11 -25.38
N VAL A 152 7.43 -13.55 -24.22
CA VAL A 152 6.46 -13.29 -23.15
C VAL A 152 6.16 -11.81 -23.16
N LEU A 153 4.90 -11.48 -23.45
CA LEU A 153 4.37 -10.12 -23.42
C LEU A 153 3.99 -9.79 -21.97
N PRO A 154 4.67 -8.87 -21.28
CA PRO A 154 4.45 -8.63 -19.86
C PRO A 154 3.04 -8.11 -19.54
N ASP A 155 2.48 -8.59 -18.43
CA ASP A 155 1.21 -8.06 -17.91
C ASP A 155 1.42 -6.70 -17.24
N ASP A 156 2.57 -6.49 -16.58
CA ASP A 156 2.97 -5.19 -16.07
C ASP A 156 3.50 -4.29 -17.20
N LYS A 157 2.66 -3.33 -17.64
CA LYS A 157 2.98 -2.37 -18.71
C LYS A 157 4.10 -1.38 -18.36
N ARG A 158 4.63 -1.38 -17.13
CA ARG A 158 5.89 -0.70 -16.78
C ARG A 158 7.10 -1.39 -17.42
N ILE A 159 6.99 -2.68 -17.74
CA ILE A 159 7.97 -3.45 -18.52
C ILE A 159 7.61 -3.28 -19.99
N ASN A 160 8.23 -2.30 -20.64
CA ASN A 160 7.89 -1.85 -22.00
C ASN A 160 8.62 -2.59 -23.14
N ARG A 161 9.16 -3.78 -22.86
CA ARG A 161 9.82 -4.66 -23.83
C ARG A 161 9.41 -6.10 -23.58
N ASP A 162 9.13 -6.82 -24.66
CA ASP A 162 8.85 -8.25 -24.60
C ASP A 162 10.10 -9.06 -24.21
N ILE A 163 9.89 -10.18 -23.53
CA ILE A 163 10.96 -11.05 -23.07
C ILE A 163 11.17 -12.16 -24.09
N PHE A 164 12.35 -12.19 -24.71
CA PHE A 164 12.71 -13.22 -25.68
C PHE A 164 12.94 -14.57 -24.97
N ILE A 165 12.26 -15.62 -25.45
CA ILE A 165 12.42 -16.98 -24.96
C ILE A 165 13.02 -17.84 -26.09
N PRO A 166 14.21 -18.45 -25.91
CA PRO A 166 14.75 -19.42 -26.86
C PRO A 166 13.85 -20.67 -26.95
N GLN A 167 13.79 -21.32 -28.12
CA GLN A 167 12.97 -22.53 -28.34
C GLN A 167 13.20 -23.65 -27.30
N GLY A 168 14.45 -23.82 -26.85
CA GLY A 168 14.81 -24.81 -25.82
C GLY A 168 14.30 -24.48 -24.41
N GLN A 169 13.74 -23.29 -24.20
CA GLN A 169 13.29 -22.76 -22.91
C GLN A 169 11.78 -22.48 -22.86
N PHE A 170 11.00 -23.08 -23.77
CA PHE A 170 9.54 -22.99 -23.76
C PHE A 170 8.88 -23.81 -22.64
N HIS A 171 9.54 -24.88 -22.17
CA HIS A 171 9.04 -25.81 -21.14
C HIS A 171 7.59 -26.30 -21.34
N GLY A 172 7.17 -26.42 -22.61
CA GLY A 172 5.84 -26.90 -23.00
C GLY A 172 4.78 -25.83 -23.23
N ALA A 173 5.10 -24.54 -23.07
CA ALA A 173 4.17 -23.44 -23.31
C ALA A 173 3.72 -23.33 -24.78
N VAL A 174 2.49 -22.90 -25.00
CA VAL A 174 1.89 -22.59 -26.32
C VAL A 174 1.27 -21.18 -26.35
N SER A 175 1.14 -20.59 -27.54
CA SER A 175 0.59 -19.23 -27.69
C SER A 175 -0.74 -19.06 -26.97
N GLY A 176 -0.92 -17.92 -26.29
CA GLY A 176 -2.14 -17.59 -25.55
C GLY A 176 -2.15 -18.07 -24.10
N GLN A 177 -1.16 -18.86 -23.66
CA GLN A 177 -1.03 -19.22 -22.25
C GLN A 177 -0.42 -18.10 -21.41
N LYS A 178 -0.91 -17.97 -20.18
CA LYS A 178 -0.24 -17.20 -19.13
C LYS A 178 0.92 -18.03 -18.57
N VAL A 179 2.09 -17.42 -18.46
CA VAL A 179 3.33 -18.08 -18.02
C VAL A 179 4.09 -17.20 -17.04
N VAL A 180 4.92 -17.83 -16.22
CA VAL A 180 5.97 -17.16 -15.44
C VAL A 180 7.31 -17.44 -16.11
N ALA A 181 8.00 -16.39 -16.53
CA ALA A 181 9.34 -16.47 -17.09
C ALA A 181 10.38 -15.91 -16.12
N ARG A 182 11.45 -16.66 -15.86
CA ARG A 182 12.64 -16.17 -15.15
C ARG A 182 13.50 -15.39 -16.14
N ILE A 183 13.98 -14.21 -15.73
CA ILE A 183 14.93 -13.43 -16.53
C ILE A 183 16.32 -14.09 -16.40
N VAL A 184 16.88 -14.51 -17.53
CA VAL A 184 18.23 -15.07 -17.64
C VAL A 184 19.23 -13.96 -18.00
N SER A 185 18.83 -13.03 -18.87
CA SER A 185 19.62 -11.85 -19.22
C SER A 185 18.74 -10.59 -19.23
N TYR A 186 19.20 -9.55 -18.53
CA TYR A 186 18.53 -8.25 -18.51
C TYR A 186 18.82 -7.46 -19.81
N PRO A 187 17.98 -6.49 -20.20
CA PRO A 187 18.14 -5.79 -21.47
C PRO A 187 19.35 -4.85 -21.43
N GLU A 188 20.40 -5.15 -22.21
CA GLU A 188 21.59 -4.31 -22.34
C GLU A 188 21.62 -3.56 -23.68
N GLY A 189 21.55 -2.22 -23.60
CA GLY A 189 21.59 -1.33 -24.77
C GLY A 189 20.46 -1.62 -25.77
N ARG A 190 20.80 -2.31 -26.88
CA ARG A 190 19.86 -2.70 -27.94
C ARG A 190 19.31 -4.12 -27.79
N SER A 191 19.89 -4.95 -26.93
CA SER A 191 19.39 -6.30 -26.68
C SER A 191 18.05 -6.27 -25.95
N ALA A 192 17.17 -7.22 -26.29
CA ALA A 192 16.00 -7.53 -25.49
C ALA A 192 16.43 -8.25 -24.19
N ALA A 193 15.49 -8.38 -23.25
CA ALA A 193 15.67 -9.31 -22.15
C ALA A 193 15.53 -10.75 -22.67
N GLU A 194 16.34 -11.68 -22.17
CA GLU A 194 16.21 -13.11 -22.44
C GLU A 194 15.71 -13.83 -21.18
N GLY A 195 14.78 -14.76 -21.35
CA GLY A 195 14.20 -15.52 -20.25
C GLY A 195 13.94 -16.98 -20.58
N GLU A 196 13.57 -17.73 -19.55
CA GLU A 196 13.14 -19.12 -19.62
C GLU A 196 11.81 -19.30 -18.89
N ILE A 197 10.91 -20.10 -19.44
CA ILE A 197 9.61 -20.36 -18.80
C ILE A 197 9.82 -21.33 -17.64
N ILE A 198 9.50 -20.89 -16.42
CA ILE A 198 9.61 -21.72 -15.22
C ILE A 198 8.27 -22.33 -14.80
N GLU A 199 7.16 -21.76 -15.29
CA GLU A 199 5.80 -22.21 -14.94
C GLU A 199 4.81 -21.82 -16.05
N VAL A 200 3.90 -22.72 -16.39
CA VAL A 200 2.76 -22.48 -17.28
C VAL A 200 1.50 -22.49 -16.42
N LEU A 201 0.80 -21.37 -16.35
CA LEU A 201 -0.35 -21.20 -15.45
C LEU A 201 -1.63 -21.79 -16.05
N GLY A 202 -1.88 -21.53 -17.34
CA GLY A 202 -3.07 -22.00 -18.08
C GLY A 202 -3.31 -21.15 -19.33
N HIS A 203 -4.39 -21.39 -20.07
CA HIS A 203 -4.79 -20.47 -21.15
C HIS A 203 -5.32 -19.17 -20.53
N LYS A 204 -5.08 -18.03 -21.16
CA LYS A 204 -5.54 -16.72 -20.65
C LYS A 204 -7.07 -16.59 -20.51
N ASP A 205 -7.81 -17.47 -21.18
CA ASP A 205 -9.28 -17.51 -21.21
C ASP A 205 -9.86 -18.62 -20.28
N ASP A 206 -9.00 -19.37 -19.56
CA ASP A 206 -9.42 -20.39 -18.60
C ASP A 206 -9.83 -19.74 -17.26
N PRO A 207 -10.92 -20.17 -16.59
CA PRO A 207 -11.36 -19.60 -15.32
C PRO A 207 -10.29 -19.67 -14.21
N GLY A 208 -10.11 -18.57 -13.48
CA GLY A 208 -9.18 -18.46 -12.35
C GLY A 208 -7.71 -18.22 -12.72
N ILE A 209 -7.32 -18.36 -14.00
CA ILE A 209 -5.98 -18.02 -14.48
C ILE A 209 -5.72 -16.51 -14.42
N ASP A 210 -6.78 -15.72 -14.55
CA ASP A 210 -6.80 -14.28 -14.36
C ASP A 210 -6.29 -13.88 -12.96
N ILE A 211 -6.87 -14.41 -11.89
CA ILE A 211 -6.43 -14.13 -10.52
C ILE A 211 -5.07 -14.76 -10.24
N LEU A 212 -4.81 -15.99 -10.72
CA LEU A 212 -3.51 -16.65 -10.56
C LEU A 212 -2.36 -15.83 -11.18
N SER A 213 -2.60 -15.16 -12.31
CA SER A 213 -1.62 -14.25 -12.92
C SER A 213 -1.29 -13.06 -12.02
N ILE A 214 -2.28 -12.50 -11.32
CA ILE A 214 -2.10 -11.40 -10.37
C ILE A 214 -1.32 -11.86 -9.13
N ILE A 215 -1.64 -13.06 -8.61
CA ILE A 215 -0.92 -13.70 -7.50
C ILE A 215 0.58 -13.81 -7.81
N ARG A 216 0.93 -14.33 -9.00
CA ARG A 216 2.34 -14.50 -9.41
C ARG A 216 3.00 -13.18 -9.79
N LYS A 217 2.27 -12.22 -10.37
CA LYS A 217 2.76 -10.85 -10.66
C LYS A 217 3.23 -10.13 -9.39
N HIS A 218 2.50 -10.30 -8.29
CA HIS A 218 2.83 -9.73 -6.98
C HIS A 218 3.67 -10.66 -6.09
N GLN A 219 4.15 -11.79 -6.64
CA GLN A 219 5.00 -12.79 -5.97
C GLN A 219 4.40 -13.25 -4.61
N LEU A 220 3.09 -13.54 -4.60
CA LEU A 220 2.37 -14.00 -3.42
C LEU A 220 2.48 -15.53 -3.27
N PRO A 221 2.97 -16.06 -2.13
CA PRO A 221 3.14 -17.51 -1.96
C PRO A 221 1.81 -18.18 -1.59
N GLU A 222 1.29 -19.01 -2.50
CA GLU A 222 0.04 -19.75 -2.28
C GLU A 222 0.23 -20.91 -1.29
N GLY A 223 1.17 -21.81 -1.58
CA GLY A 223 1.51 -22.96 -0.73
C GLY A 223 2.41 -22.58 0.45
N PHE A 224 2.43 -23.43 1.47
CA PHE A 224 3.39 -23.35 2.58
C PHE A 224 4.50 -24.40 2.38
N PRO A 225 5.76 -24.10 2.76
CA PRO A 225 6.85 -25.09 2.79
C PRO A 225 6.55 -26.31 3.69
N ASP A 226 7.17 -27.46 3.39
CA ASP A 226 6.92 -28.73 4.09
C ASP A 226 7.29 -28.69 5.58
N ASP A 227 8.34 -27.96 5.95
CA ASP A 227 8.78 -27.77 7.34
C ASP A 227 7.79 -26.90 8.14
N VAL A 228 7.26 -25.84 7.50
CA VAL A 228 6.18 -24.99 8.03
C VAL A 228 4.91 -25.80 8.26
N MET A 229 4.54 -26.66 7.32
CA MET A 229 3.38 -27.55 7.45
C MET A 229 3.59 -28.62 8.53
N ALA A 230 4.79 -29.20 8.65
CA ALA A 230 5.11 -30.15 9.71
C ALA A 230 5.04 -29.51 11.11
N GLU A 231 5.50 -28.26 11.27
CA GLU A 231 5.37 -27.51 12.52
C GLU A 231 3.89 -27.17 12.83
N ALA A 232 3.10 -26.79 11.81
CA ALA A 232 1.67 -26.52 11.96
C ALA A 232 0.86 -27.75 12.41
N GLU A 233 1.13 -28.93 11.84
CA GLU A 233 0.44 -30.17 12.19
C GLU A 233 0.85 -30.73 13.56
N ALA A 234 2.05 -30.38 14.05
CA ALA A 234 2.50 -30.71 15.40
C ALA A 234 1.79 -29.88 16.50
N ALA A 235 1.06 -28.82 16.16
CA ALA A 235 0.29 -28.04 17.12
C ALA A 235 -0.90 -28.84 17.69
N PRO A 236 -1.23 -28.70 18.99
CA PRO A 236 -2.32 -29.46 19.60
C PRO A 236 -3.70 -29.01 19.09
N ASP A 237 -4.64 -29.95 18.95
CA ASP A 237 -6.04 -29.68 18.59
C ASP A 237 -6.87 -29.10 19.75
N SER A 238 -6.42 -29.31 20.98
CA SER A 238 -7.09 -28.88 22.20
C SER A 238 -6.08 -28.50 23.27
N ILE A 239 -6.46 -27.51 24.08
CA ILE A 239 -5.69 -27.08 25.24
C ILE A 239 -6.04 -27.98 26.42
N THR A 240 -5.03 -28.34 27.23
CA THR A 240 -5.23 -29.19 28.42
C THR A 240 -5.35 -28.36 29.70
N GLU A 241 -6.07 -28.87 30.71
CA GLU A 241 -6.22 -28.14 31.98
C GLU A 241 -4.87 -27.97 32.71
N ASP A 242 -4.02 -29.02 32.69
CA ASP A 242 -2.66 -28.97 33.24
C ASP A 242 -1.81 -27.88 32.57
N GLU A 243 -1.99 -27.64 31.27
CA GLU A 243 -1.30 -26.61 30.50
C GLU A 243 -1.77 -25.19 30.84
N ILE A 244 -3.06 -25.01 31.11
CA ILE A 244 -3.65 -23.75 31.60
C ILE A 244 -3.08 -23.42 32.98
N VAL A 245 -3.15 -24.38 33.91
CA VAL A 245 -2.69 -24.24 35.30
C VAL A 245 -1.17 -23.99 35.34
N ARG A 246 -0.38 -24.76 34.59
CA ARG A 246 1.08 -24.59 34.52
C ARG A 246 1.52 -23.21 33.99
N GLN A 247 0.73 -22.60 33.09
CA GLN A 247 1.00 -21.27 32.56
C GLN A 247 0.47 -20.13 33.46
N GLY A 248 -0.24 -20.43 34.54
CA GLY A 248 -0.81 -19.41 35.43
C GLY A 248 -1.83 -18.48 34.74
N ARG A 249 -2.46 -18.93 33.65
CA ARG A 249 -3.37 -18.11 32.85
C ARG A 249 -4.62 -17.72 33.64
N ARG A 250 -5.08 -16.48 33.47
CA ARG A 250 -6.35 -16.04 34.07
C ARG A 250 -7.52 -16.78 33.42
N ASP A 251 -8.30 -17.49 34.24
CA ASP A 251 -9.50 -18.19 33.77
C ASP A 251 -10.67 -17.21 33.62
N LEU A 252 -11.12 -17.03 32.38
CA LEU A 252 -12.27 -16.21 32.00
C LEU A 252 -13.40 -17.03 31.36
N ARG A 253 -13.34 -18.37 31.41
CA ARG A 253 -14.30 -19.29 30.75
C ARG A 253 -15.75 -19.13 31.23
N ASN A 254 -15.95 -18.48 32.38
CA ASN A 254 -17.26 -18.19 32.97
C ASN A 254 -17.83 -16.80 32.62
N LYS A 255 -17.07 -15.92 31.94
CA LYS A 255 -17.57 -14.61 31.49
C LYS A 255 -18.43 -14.75 30.21
N VAL A 256 -19.35 -13.80 29.99
CA VAL A 256 -20.16 -13.73 28.76
C VAL A 256 -19.33 -13.06 27.66
N ILE A 257 -18.49 -13.85 26.99
CA ILE A 257 -17.59 -13.41 25.90
C ILE A 257 -18.14 -13.91 24.55
N VAL A 258 -18.13 -13.07 23.52
CA VAL A 258 -18.60 -13.39 22.15
C VAL A 258 -17.60 -12.93 21.09
N THR A 259 -17.62 -13.54 19.90
CA THR A 259 -17.00 -12.98 18.68
C THR A 259 -18.10 -12.34 17.82
N ILE A 260 -17.77 -11.33 17.00
CA ILE A 260 -18.73 -10.69 16.08
C ILE A 260 -18.01 -10.45 14.75
N ASP A 261 -18.36 -11.25 13.74
CA ASP A 261 -17.57 -11.35 12.51
C ASP A 261 -18.42 -11.24 11.23
N GLY A 262 -17.77 -11.26 10.07
CA GLY A 262 -18.45 -11.51 8.80
C GLY A 262 -18.94 -12.96 8.72
N GLU A 263 -20.04 -13.21 8.01
CA GLU A 263 -20.62 -14.55 7.85
C GLU A 263 -19.58 -15.58 7.38
N ASP A 264 -18.74 -15.18 6.42
CA ASP A 264 -17.73 -15.98 5.72
C ASP A 264 -16.42 -16.20 6.53
N ALA A 265 -16.20 -15.47 7.63
CA ALA A 265 -14.94 -15.45 8.39
C ALA A 265 -14.69 -16.74 9.18
N LYS A 266 -13.44 -17.22 9.23
CA LYS A 266 -13.05 -18.50 9.89
C LYS A 266 -11.87 -18.33 10.85
N ASP A 267 -11.05 -17.33 10.57
CA ASP A 267 -9.92 -16.78 11.28
C ASP A 267 -10.39 -15.73 12.31
N LEU A 268 -11.05 -16.19 13.38
CA LEU A 268 -11.61 -15.32 14.42
C LEU A 268 -10.48 -14.87 15.37
N ASP A 269 -9.93 -13.68 15.14
CA ASP A 269 -8.83 -13.08 15.91
C ASP A 269 -9.28 -12.61 17.30
N ASP A 270 -10.47 -12.01 17.41
CA ASP A 270 -10.91 -11.26 18.59
C ASP A 270 -12.24 -11.72 19.18
N ALA A 271 -12.36 -11.55 20.50
CA ALA A 271 -13.58 -11.77 21.26
C ALA A 271 -13.73 -10.71 22.34
N VAL A 272 -14.96 -10.32 22.65
CA VAL A 272 -15.26 -9.16 23.52
C VAL A 272 -16.32 -9.48 24.58
N ASN A 273 -16.22 -8.79 25.72
CA ASN A 273 -17.29 -8.66 26.71
C ASN A 273 -17.36 -7.22 27.22
N VAL A 274 -18.56 -6.79 27.62
CA VAL A 274 -18.75 -5.53 28.35
C VAL A 274 -19.57 -5.79 29.60
N GLU A 275 -19.09 -5.30 30.73
CA GLU A 275 -19.71 -5.42 32.05
C GLU A 275 -19.89 -4.02 32.66
N ARG A 276 -20.91 -3.86 33.52
CA ARG A 276 -21.14 -2.62 34.27
C ARG A 276 -20.90 -2.89 35.76
N LEU A 277 -19.94 -2.18 36.34
CA LEU A 277 -19.55 -2.33 37.75
C LEU A 277 -20.55 -1.65 38.68
N GLU A 278 -20.49 -2.00 39.98
CA GLU A 278 -21.34 -1.41 41.03
C GLU A 278 -21.16 0.11 41.18
N ASN A 279 -19.95 0.63 40.89
CA ASN A 279 -19.65 2.07 40.84
C ASN A 279 -20.27 2.78 39.61
N GLY A 280 -20.85 2.02 38.67
CA GLY A 280 -21.46 2.48 37.42
C GLY A 280 -20.50 2.54 36.23
N ASN A 281 -19.21 2.26 36.40
CA ASN A 281 -18.21 2.23 35.33
C ASN A 281 -18.42 1.04 34.39
N TYR A 282 -17.83 1.13 33.20
CA TYR A 282 -17.81 0.05 32.22
C TYR A 282 -16.48 -0.68 32.30
N VAL A 283 -16.50 -2.00 32.28
CA VAL A 283 -15.33 -2.84 32.00
C VAL A 283 -15.50 -3.43 30.61
N LEU A 284 -14.57 -3.11 29.72
CA LEU A 284 -14.43 -3.71 28.40
C LEU A 284 -13.29 -4.72 28.44
N GLY A 285 -13.58 -5.99 28.19
CA GLY A 285 -12.55 -6.99 27.90
C GLY A 285 -12.43 -7.19 26.39
N VAL A 286 -11.19 -7.13 25.90
CA VAL A 286 -10.81 -7.49 24.54
C VAL A 286 -9.83 -8.66 24.63
N HIS A 287 -10.21 -9.80 24.07
CA HIS A 287 -9.49 -11.06 24.18
C HIS A 287 -9.03 -11.50 22.79
N ILE A 288 -7.72 -11.46 22.53
CA ILE A 288 -7.16 -11.74 21.22
C ILE A 288 -6.50 -13.12 21.20
N ALA A 289 -6.66 -13.85 20.11
CA ALA A 289 -6.02 -15.14 19.85
C ALA A 289 -4.52 -15.10 20.17
N ASP A 290 -4.07 -16.01 21.05
CA ASP A 290 -2.69 -15.99 21.57
C ASP A 290 -1.68 -16.64 20.60
N VAL A 291 -1.63 -16.16 19.36
CA VAL A 291 -0.90 -16.80 18.24
C VAL A 291 0.58 -16.98 18.51
N GLY A 292 1.23 -16.05 19.23
CA GLY A 292 2.62 -16.17 19.69
C GLY A 292 2.87 -17.35 20.66
N TYR A 293 1.83 -18.10 21.04
CA TYR A 293 1.96 -19.35 21.80
C TYR A 293 2.31 -20.51 20.88
N TYR A 294 1.64 -20.59 19.72
CA TYR A 294 1.86 -21.63 18.73
C TYR A 294 3.01 -21.28 17.78
N VAL A 295 3.15 -20.00 17.39
CA VAL A 295 4.20 -19.53 16.48
C VAL A 295 5.35 -18.92 17.28
N LYS A 296 6.41 -19.70 17.55
CA LYS A 296 7.59 -19.28 18.33
C LYS A 296 8.57 -18.46 17.50
N GLU A 297 9.28 -17.51 18.11
CA GLU A 297 10.28 -16.70 17.42
C GLU A 297 11.37 -17.58 16.77
N ASN A 298 11.75 -17.24 15.55
CA ASN A 298 12.73 -17.92 14.68
C ASN A 298 12.33 -19.34 14.22
N SER A 299 11.11 -19.82 14.51
CA SER A 299 10.61 -21.09 13.98
C SER A 299 10.31 -21.05 12.48
N ALA A 300 9.99 -22.19 11.86
CA ALA A 300 9.67 -22.22 10.42
C ALA A 300 8.37 -21.42 10.16
N LEU A 301 7.35 -21.61 11.01
CA LEU A 301 6.13 -20.81 11.00
C LEU A 301 6.40 -19.31 11.14
N ASP A 302 7.32 -18.90 12.01
CA ASP A 302 7.66 -17.49 12.20
C ASP A 302 8.37 -16.87 11.01
N GLN A 303 9.38 -17.55 10.47
CA GLN A 303 10.10 -17.08 9.30
C GLN A 303 9.17 -16.95 8.09
N GLU A 304 8.21 -17.86 7.93
CA GLU A 304 7.21 -17.79 6.87
C GLU A 304 6.16 -16.69 7.11
N ALA A 305 5.71 -16.51 8.35
CA ALA A 305 4.82 -15.41 8.73
C ALA A 305 5.49 -14.05 8.50
N TYR A 306 6.80 -13.92 8.80
CA TYR A 306 7.61 -12.76 8.46
C TYR A 306 7.62 -12.55 6.94
N ARG A 307 8.05 -13.53 6.14
CA ARG A 307 8.10 -13.43 4.66
C ARG A 307 6.77 -12.97 4.05
N ARG A 308 5.64 -13.46 4.57
CA ARG A 308 4.29 -13.06 4.12
C ARG A 308 3.91 -11.66 4.59
N GLY A 309 4.18 -11.32 5.85
CA GLY A 309 3.88 -10.06 6.53
C GLY A 309 2.41 -9.87 6.92
N CYS A 310 1.48 -10.28 6.05
CA CYS A 310 0.05 -10.31 6.31
C CYS A 310 -0.69 -11.34 5.43
N SER A 311 -1.94 -11.64 5.77
CA SER A 311 -2.87 -12.32 4.86
C SER A 311 -3.34 -11.37 3.76
N VAL A 312 -3.61 -11.89 2.56
CA VAL A 312 -4.11 -11.12 1.40
C VAL A 312 -5.51 -11.60 1.02
N TYR A 313 -6.47 -10.68 0.93
CA TYR A 313 -7.90 -10.96 0.75
C TYR A 313 -8.34 -10.61 -0.69
N LEU A 314 -8.04 -11.52 -1.62
CA LEU A 314 -8.45 -11.40 -3.02
C LEU A 314 -9.97 -11.65 -3.18
N VAL A 315 -10.52 -11.30 -4.35
CA VAL A 315 -11.98 -11.35 -4.59
C VAL A 315 -12.57 -12.76 -4.43
N ASP A 316 -11.85 -13.81 -4.83
CA ASP A 316 -12.34 -15.20 -4.79
C ASP A 316 -11.74 -16.04 -3.63
N ARG A 317 -10.62 -15.60 -3.03
CA ARG A 317 -9.84 -16.39 -2.08
C ARG A 317 -8.98 -15.54 -1.14
N VAL A 318 -8.58 -16.14 -0.03
CA VAL A 318 -7.60 -15.57 0.90
C VAL A 318 -6.27 -16.32 0.78
N ILE A 319 -5.16 -15.61 0.66
CA ILE A 319 -3.81 -16.16 0.85
C ILE A 319 -3.42 -15.88 2.30
N PRO A 320 -3.45 -16.89 3.20
CA PRO A 320 -3.27 -16.64 4.62
C PRO A 320 -1.79 -16.44 5.00
N MET A 321 -1.55 -15.65 6.05
CA MET A 321 -0.23 -15.51 6.69
C MET A 321 0.21 -16.80 7.40
N LEU A 322 -0.75 -17.56 7.96
CA LEU A 322 -0.51 -18.77 8.74
C LEU A 322 -1.33 -19.95 8.19
N PRO A 323 -0.80 -21.20 8.20
CA PRO A 323 -1.52 -22.37 7.74
C PRO A 323 -2.90 -22.52 8.37
N HIS A 324 -3.91 -22.93 7.58
CA HIS A 324 -5.30 -23.07 8.03
C HIS A 324 -5.47 -23.94 9.29
N ARG A 325 -4.58 -24.91 9.47
CA ARG A 325 -4.45 -25.74 10.68
C ARG A 325 -4.37 -24.92 11.97
N LEU A 326 -3.67 -23.79 11.92
CA LEU A 326 -3.57 -22.81 13.01
C LEU A 326 -4.65 -21.73 12.89
N SER A 327 -4.69 -21.04 11.74
CA SER A 327 -5.49 -19.82 11.55
C SER A 327 -6.99 -20.05 11.67
N ASN A 328 -7.52 -21.18 11.19
CA ASN A 328 -8.94 -21.56 11.36
C ASN A 328 -9.16 -22.53 12.55
N GLY A 329 -8.07 -23.11 13.08
CA GLY A 329 -8.11 -24.21 14.05
C GLY A 329 -7.89 -23.77 15.50
N ILE A 330 -6.67 -23.95 15.99
CA ILE A 330 -6.33 -23.73 17.41
C ILE A 330 -6.17 -22.25 17.78
N CYS A 331 -5.77 -21.38 16.83
CA CYS A 331 -5.68 -19.94 17.08
C CYS A 331 -7.06 -19.26 17.02
N SER A 332 -7.90 -19.62 16.05
CA SER A 332 -9.25 -19.06 15.90
C SER A 332 -10.09 -19.26 17.15
N LEU A 333 -10.75 -18.19 17.62
CA LEU A 333 -11.60 -18.12 18.82
C LEU A 333 -12.98 -18.80 18.63
N ASN A 334 -12.94 -19.99 18.04
CA ASN A 334 -14.07 -20.85 17.70
C ASN A 334 -15.10 -20.99 18.86
N PRO A 335 -16.40 -21.05 18.55
CA PRO A 335 -17.47 -21.01 19.55
C PRO A 335 -17.43 -22.20 20.51
N LYS A 336 -17.65 -21.93 21.81
CA LYS A 336 -17.93 -22.93 22.86
C LYS A 336 -16.80 -23.93 23.11
N VAL A 337 -15.58 -23.64 22.66
CA VAL A 337 -14.35 -24.39 22.97
C VAL A 337 -13.37 -23.50 23.74
N ASP A 338 -12.53 -24.13 24.56
CA ASP A 338 -11.52 -23.42 25.35
C ASP A 338 -10.42 -22.91 24.42
N ARG A 339 -9.99 -21.65 24.60
CA ARG A 339 -9.00 -20.97 23.74
C ARG A 339 -8.06 -20.10 24.56
N LEU A 340 -6.78 -20.13 24.20
CA LEU A 340 -5.75 -19.27 24.80
C LEU A 340 -5.84 -17.88 24.18
N THR A 341 -5.84 -16.86 25.04
CA THR A 341 -5.87 -15.46 24.61
C THR A 341 -4.83 -14.61 25.32
N LEU A 342 -4.41 -13.55 24.64
CA LEU A 342 -3.77 -12.39 25.24
C LEU A 342 -4.85 -11.30 25.38
N SER A 343 -5.13 -10.88 26.60
CA SER A 343 -6.28 -10.04 26.93
C SER A 343 -5.88 -8.64 27.38
N CYS A 344 -6.68 -7.65 27.00
CA CYS A 344 -6.66 -6.30 27.52
C CYS A 344 -8.02 -6.02 28.19
N GLU A 345 -8.04 -5.85 29.51
CA GLU A 345 -9.25 -5.44 30.26
C GLU A 345 -9.11 -3.97 30.65
N MET A 346 -10.15 -3.17 30.39
CA MET A 346 -10.13 -1.70 30.51
C MET A 346 -11.34 -1.20 31.28
N GLU A 347 -11.12 -0.45 32.36
CA GLU A 347 -12.19 0.21 33.12
C GLU A 347 -12.32 1.68 32.68
N PHE A 348 -13.53 2.07 32.25
CA PHE A 348 -13.87 3.42 31.81
C PHE A 348 -14.83 4.10 32.78
N ASP A 349 -14.48 5.31 33.24
CA ASP A 349 -15.33 6.10 34.12
C ASP A 349 -16.69 6.42 33.47
N ALA A 350 -17.75 6.18 34.24
CA ALA A 350 -19.13 6.21 33.78
C ALA A 350 -19.59 7.55 33.19
N LYS A 351 -18.90 8.66 33.48
CA LYS A 351 -19.28 10.02 33.09
C LYS A 351 -18.34 10.63 32.05
N THR A 352 -17.04 10.47 32.28
CA THR A 352 -15.96 11.09 31.50
C THR A 352 -15.44 10.21 30.36
N LEU A 353 -15.70 8.89 30.39
CA LEU A 353 -15.08 7.88 29.51
C LEU A 353 -13.55 7.84 29.57
N LYS A 354 -12.92 8.47 30.58
CA LYS A 354 -11.49 8.28 30.80
C LYS A 354 -11.25 6.83 31.22
N ARG A 355 -10.27 6.16 30.59
CA ARG A 355 -9.72 4.90 31.07
C ARG A 355 -9.09 5.15 32.45
N VAL A 356 -9.69 4.61 33.51
CA VAL A 356 -9.23 4.80 34.90
C VAL A 356 -8.31 3.67 35.36
N ARG A 357 -8.43 2.49 34.73
CA ARG A 357 -7.60 1.32 34.97
C ARG A 357 -7.52 0.49 33.68
N HIS A 358 -6.42 -0.22 33.49
CA HIS A 358 -6.32 -1.30 32.52
C HIS A 358 -5.39 -2.40 33.03
N ASP A 359 -5.46 -3.57 32.42
CA ASP A 359 -4.62 -4.73 32.72
C ASP A 359 -4.41 -5.54 31.43
N VAL A 360 -3.18 -6.02 31.18
CA VAL A 360 -2.81 -6.80 29.99
C VAL A 360 -2.18 -8.12 30.44
N PHE A 361 -2.83 -9.25 30.12
CA PHE A 361 -2.51 -10.54 30.73
C PHE A 361 -2.84 -11.73 29.82
N THR A 362 -2.15 -12.85 30.03
CA THR A 362 -2.48 -14.13 29.39
C THR A 362 -3.66 -14.81 30.09
N SER A 363 -4.56 -15.40 29.30
CA SER A 363 -5.81 -15.97 29.78
C SER A 363 -6.26 -17.18 28.98
N VAL A 364 -7.31 -17.83 29.48
CA VAL A 364 -8.13 -18.80 28.75
C VAL A 364 -9.59 -18.32 28.74
N ILE A 365 -10.22 -18.35 27.57
CA ILE A 365 -11.64 -18.01 27.39
C ILE A 365 -12.42 -19.21 26.86
N LYS A 366 -13.75 -19.12 26.93
CA LYS A 366 -14.68 -20.01 26.25
C LYS A 366 -15.84 -19.17 25.74
N THR A 367 -15.87 -18.91 24.44
CA THR A 367 -16.86 -18.01 23.84
C THR A 367 -18.27 -18.59 23.94
N LYS A 368 -19.23 -17.75 24.35
CA LYS A 368 -20.64 -18.10 24.54
C LYS A 368 -21.35 -18.34 23.22
N GLU A 369 -21.03 -17.55 22.19
CA GLU A 369 -21.57 -17.68 20.83
C GLU A 369 -20.63 -17.00 19.80
N ARG A 370 -20.65 -17.48 18.54
CA ARG A 370 -20.10 -16.76 17.38
C ARG A 370 -21.24 -15.95 16.75
N MET A 371 -21.15 -14.64 16.78
CA MET A 371 -22.13 -13.76 16.16
C MET A 371 -21.68 -13.31 14.78
N THR A 372 -22.62 -12.77 14.00
CA THR A 372 -22.32 -12.07 12.75
C THR A 372 -22.77 -10.62 12.82
N TYR A 373 -22.10 -9.73 12.09
CA TYR A 373 -22.47 -8.32 12.01
C TYR A 373 -23.95 -8.13 11.65
N THR A 374 -24.47 -8.91 10.69
CA THR A 374 -25.90 -8.90 10.32
C THR A 374 -26.82 -9.21 11.49
N ASN A 375 -26.52 -10.24 12.30
CA ASN A 375 -27.36 -10.61 13.44
C ASN A 375 -27.29 -9.59 14.57
N VAL A 376 -26.11 -9.01 14.84
CA VAL A 376 -25.97 -7.97 15.87
C VAL A 376 -26.70 -6.69 15.44
N ARG A 377 -26.57 -6.25 14.18
CA ARG A 377 -27.35 -5.14 13.62
C ARG A 377 -28.86 -5.37 13.76
N LYS A 378 -29.33 -6.60 13.48
CA LYS A 378 -30.74 -6.96 13.66
C LYS A 378 -31.22 -6.88 15.10
N ILE A 379 -30.35 -7.15 16.08
CA ILE A 379 -30.69 -7.05 17.51
C ILE A 379 -30.78 -5.60 17.97
N VAL A 380 -29.80 -4.76 17.61
CA VAL A 380 -29.67 -3.40 18.18
C VAL A 380 -30.33 -2.30 17.33
N ALA A 381 -30.24 -2.37 16.00
CA ALA A 381 -30.75 -1.34 15.09
C ALA A 381 -32.10 -1.69 14.47
N ASP A 382 -32.25 -2.90 13.91
CA ASP A 382 -33.50 -3.30 13.22
C ASP A 382 -34.58 -3.77 14.21
N GLU A 383 -34.21 -4.04 15.46
CA GLU A 383 -35.02 -4.62 16.55
C GLU A 383 -35.82 -5.89 16.16
N ASP A 384 -35.26 -6.72 15.27
CA ASP A 384 -35.88 -7.92 14.70
C ASP A 384 -36.38 -8.90 15.79
N PRO A 385 -37.70 -9.18 15.87
CA PRO A 385 -38.25 -10.05 16.91
C PRO A 385 -37.74 -11.49 16.88
N GLU A 386 -37.54 -12.08 15.70
CA GLU A 386 -37.12 -13.48 15.56
C GLU A 386 -35.67 -13.66 16.00
N VAL A 387 -34.80 -12.70 15.64
CA VAL A 387 -33.39 -12.71 16.05
C VAL A 387 -33.25 -12.39 17.54
N LYS A 388 -34.05 -11.45 18.08
CA LYS A 388 -34.04 -11.13 19.52
C LYS A 388 -34.58 -12.26 20.39
N GLU A 389 -35.58 -13.02 19.93
CA GLU A 389 -36.04 -14.23 20.63
C GLU A 389 -34.97 -15.33 20.59
N ARG A 390 -34.33 -15.54 19.44
CA ARG A 390 -33.24 -16.54 19.28
C ARG A 390 -32.03 -16.27 20.18
N TYR A 391 -31.68 -15.00 20.42
CA TYR A 391 -30.51 -14.59 21.21
C TYR A 391 -30.89 -13.84 22.48
N ALA A 392 -32.05 -14.14 23.08
CA ALA A 392 -32.63 -13.40 24.21
C ALA A 392 -31.63 -13.13 25.35
N ASP A 393 -30.87 -14.16 25.76
CA ASP A 393 -29.84 -14.09 26.82
C ASP A 393 -28.68 -13.11 26.55
N LEU A 394 -28.52 -12.64 25.30
CA LEU A 394 -27.43 -11.75 24.87
C LEU A 394 -27.93 -10.37 24.41
N VAL A 395 -29.25 -10.14 24.31
CA VAL A 395 -29.81 -8.86 23.79
C VAL A 395 -29.32 -7.67 24.61
N ASP A 396 -29.34 -7.78 25.94
CA ASP A 396 -28.89 -6.68 26.81
C ASP A 396 -27.36 -6.52 26.81
N THR A 397 -26.59 -7.58 26.53
CA THR A 397 -25.14 -7.50 26.28
C THR A 397 -24.86 -6.66 25.04
N PHE A 398 -25.55 -6.89 23.91
CA PHE A 398 -25.33 -6.11 22.69
C PHE A 398 -25.76 -4.65 22.82
N LYS A 399 -26.83 -4.36 23.56
CA LYS A 399 -27.22 -2.97 23.89
C LYS A 399 -26.18 -2.25 24.74
N LEU A 400 -25.61 -2.93 25.74
CA LEU A 400 -24.54 -2.36 26.56
C LEU A 400 -23.26 -2.12 25.73
N MET A 401 -22.98 -3.00 24.77
CA MET A 401 -21.88 -2.83 23.82
C MET A 401 -22.11 -1.62 22.88
N GLU A 402 -23.32 -1.47 22.32
CA GLU A 402 -23.73 -0.32 21.51
C GLU A 402 -23.61 1.00 22.30
N GLU A 403 -24.07 1.01 23.55
CA GLU A 403 -23.97 2.18 24.44
C GLU A 403 -22.51 2.60 24.64
N LEU A 404 -21.63 1.66 25.00
CA LEU A 404 -20.21 1.95 25.22
C LEU A 404 -19.52 2.40 23.92
N ALA A 405 -19.71 1.67 22.82
CA ALA A 405 -19.11 2.00 21.53
C ALA A 405 -19.53 3.39 21.02
N THR A 406 -20.82 3.72 21.10
CA THR A 406 -21.32 5.05 20.72
C THR A 406 -20.66 6.17 21.52
N ARG A 407 -20.41 5.94 22.82
CA ARG A 407 -19.76 6.91 23.72
C ARG A 407 -18.25 7.02 23.46
N LEU A 408 -17.56 5.91 23.17
CA LEU A 408 -16.16 5.90 22.74
C LEU A 408 -15.99 6.64 21.40
N ARG A 409 -16.86 6.37 20.40
CA ARG A 409 -16.88 7.08 19.11
C ARG A 409 -17.02 8.58 19.30
N ALA A 410 -17.99 9.01 20.11
CA ALA A 410 -18.21 10.42 20.41
C ALA A 410 -16.98 11.08 21.08
N MET A 411 -16.28 10.37 21.97
CA MET A 411 -15.02 10.84 22.56
C MET A 411 -13.91 10.97 21.49
N ARG A 412 -13.75 9.97 20.62
CA ARG A 412 -12.74 9.93 19.54
C ARG A 412 -12.95 11.06 18.52
N MET A 413 -14.19 11.31 18.08
CA MET A 413 -14.51 12.41 17.18
C MET A 413 -14.33 13.79 17.86
N LYS A 414 -14.63 13.89 19.16
CA LYS A 414 -14.34 15.11 19.94
C LYS A 414 -12.84 15.39 20.07
N ARG A 415 -12.00 14.34 20.21
CA ARG A 415 -10.53 14.43 20.19
C ARG A 415 -10.01 14.90 18.83
N GLY A 416 -10.71 14.56 17.76
CA GLY A 416 -10.50 15.09 16.42
C GLY A 416 -10.10 14.06 15.37
N ALA A 417 -10.38 12.77 15.60
CA ALA A 417 -10.23 11.75 14.56
C ALA A 417 -11.02 12.13 13.30
N ILE A 418 -10.51 11.69 12.15
CA ILE A 418 -11.08 11.96 10.83
C ILE A 418 -11.85 10.70 10.39
N ASP A 419 -13.17 10.81 10.27
CA ASP A 419 -14.08 9.72 9.89
C ASP A 419 -14.40 9.83 8.40
N PHE A 420 -13.59 9.17 7.59
CA PHE A 420 -13.77 9.08 6.15
C PHE A 420 -14.83 8.03 5.82
N ASP A 421 -16.07 8.48 5.60
CA ASP A 421 -17.19 7.64 5.18
C ASP A 421 -17.13 7.35 3.67
N PHE A 422 -16.23 6.43 3.29
CA PHE A 422 -16.12 5.92 1.92
C PHE A 422 -16.84 4.59 1.76
N VAL A 423 -17.49 4.43 0.61
CA VAL A 423 -18.20 3.20 0.24
C VAL A 423 -17.22 2.22 -0.41
N GLU A 424 -16.93 1.12 0.27
CA GLU A 424 -16.21 -0.02 -0.32
C GLU A 424 -17.12 -0.86 -1.22
N SER A 425 -16.53 -1.62 -2.15
CA SER A 425 -17.25 -2.58 -2.98
C SER A 425 -17.07 -4.01 -2.47
N LYS A 426 -18.11 -4.83 -2.53
CA LYS A 426 -18.02 -6.29 -2.46
C LYS A 426 -18.41 -6.84 -3.82
N VAL A 427 -17.44 -7.37 -4.56
CA VAL A 427 -17.70 -8.16 -5.76
C VAL A 427 -18.26 -9.52 -5.34
N ILE A 428 -19.35 -9.94 -5.95
CA ILE A 428 -19.95 -11.26 -5.77
C ILE A 428 -19.56 -12.12 -6.96
N VAL A 429 -19.00 -13.30 -6.69
CA VAL A 429 -18.58 -14.27 -7.71
C VAL A 429 -19.40 -15.56 -7.64
N ASP A 430 -19.51 -16.27 -8.77
CA ASP A 430 -20.10 -17.61 -8.84
C ASP A 430 -19.12 -18.73 -8.48
N GLU A 431 -19.56 -19.99 -8.57
CA GLU A 431 -18.74 -21.19 -8.29
C GLU A 431 -17.52 -21.35 -9.23
N ASN A 432 -17.50 -20.65 -10.36
CA ASN A 432 -16.39 -20.63 -11.31
C ASN A 432 -15.46 -19.42 -11.11
N GLY A 433 -15.73 -18.57 -10.10
CA GLY A 433 -14.99 -17.34 -9.85
C GLY A 433 -15.33 -16.18 -10.79
N LYS A 434 -16.42 -16.27 -11.57
CA LYS A 434 -16.88 -15.18 -12.45
C LYS A 434 -17.66 -14.14 -11.64
N ALA A 435 -17.38 -12.85 -11.84
CA ALA A 435 -18.16 -11.76 -11.26
C ALA A 435 -19.62 -11.76 -11.78
N VAL A 436 -20.58 -11.80 -10.84
CA VAL A 436 -22.03 -11.80 -11.12
C VAL A 436 -22.76 -10.57 -10.60
N ASP A 437 -22.22 -9.90 -9.58
CA ASP A 437 -22.77 -8.65 -9.03
C ASP A 437 -21.66 -7.84 -8.33
N ILE A 438 -21.88 -6.55 -8.14
CA ILE A 438 -21.01 -5.66 -7.36
C ILE A 438 -21.90 -4.81 -6.46
N ILE A 439 -21.82 -5.07 -5.16
CA ILE A 439 -22.65 -4.39 -4.16
C ILE A 439 -21.82 -3.43 -3.31
N LYS A 440 -22.48 -2.40 -2.76
CA LYS A 440 -21.88 -1.53 -1.75
C LYS A 440 -21.73 -2.30 -0.44
N ARG A 441 -20.56 -2.19 0.20
CA ARG A 441 -20.35 -2.65 1.56
C ARG A 441 -20.79 -1.54 2.52
N GLU A 442 -21.85 -1.78 3.28
CA GLU A 442 -22.37 -0.82 4.27
C GLU A 442 -21.75 -1.11 5.65
N ARG A 443 -21.11 -0.10 6.26
CA ARG A 443 -20.64 -0.14 7.65
C ARG A 443 -21.82 0.14 8.58
N SER A 444 -22.25 -0.86 9.35
CA SER A 444 -23.35 -0.70 10.31
C SER A 444 -22.84 -0.43 11.74
N ILE A 445 -23.78 -0.29 12.68
CA ILE A 445 -23.47 -0.16 14.11
C ILE A 445 -22.73 -1.41 14.65
N ALA A 446 -22.95 -2.60 14.08
CA ALA A 446 -22.28 -3.81 14.52
C ALA A 446 -20.77 -3.78 14.24
N GLU A 447 -20.37 -3.37 13.04
CA GLU A 447 -18.97 -3.12 12.68
C GLU A 447 -18.38 -2.00 13.55
N SER A 448 -19.14 -0.93 13.78
CA SER A 448 -18.72 0.18 14.64
C SER A 448 -18.49 -0.24 16.09
N ILE A 449 -19.21 -1.24 16.63
CA ILE A 449 -19.00 -1.75 18.00
C ILE A 449 -17.60 -2.37 18.12
N ILE A 450 -17.27 -3.31 17.23
CA ILE A 450 -15.97 -3.99 17.24
C ILE A 450 -14.84 -2.99 16.96
N GLU A 451 -15.02 -2.09 16.00
CA GLU A 451 -14.03 -1.06 15.66
C GLU A 451 -13.64 -0.19 16.87
N GLU A 452 -14.61 0.34 17.62
CA GLU A 452 -14.33 1.18 18.81
C GLU A 452 -13.62 0.38 19.92
N PHE A 453 -13.96 -0.91 20.09
CA PHE A 453 -13.35 -1.76 21.11
C PHE A 453 -11.91 -2.16 20.75
N MET A 454 -11.67 -2.52 19.49
CA MET A 454 -10.33 -2.81 19.00
C MET A 454 -9.43 -1.58 19.04
N LEU A 455 -9.95 -0.40 18.70
CA LEU A 455 -9.20 0.86 18.80
C LEU A 455 -8.88 1.23 20.26
N ALA A 456 -9.82 1.04 21.20
CA ALA A 456 -9.56 1.23 22.63
C ALA A 456 -8.45 0.30 23.16
N ALA A 457 -8.44 -0.97 22.75
CA ALA A 457 -7.39 -1.92 23.11
C ALA A 457 -6.03 -1.57 22.47
N ASN A 458 -6.02 -1.24 21.17
CA ASN A 458 -4.82 -0.83 20.42
C ASN A 458 -4.16 0.42 21.03
N GLU A 459 -4.92 1.46 21.35
CA GLU A 459 -4.40 2.66 22.04
C GLU A 459 -3.84 2.32 23.43
N THR A 460 -4.56 1.49 24.20
CA THR A 460 -4.18 1.13 25.57
C THR A 460 -2.91 0.28 25.64
N VAL A 461 -2.77 -0.70 24.74
CA VAL A 461 -1.56 -1.53 24.64
C VAL A 461 -0.37 -0.68 24.19
N ALA A 462 -0.54 0.15 23.15
CA ALA A 462 0.52 1.02 22.66
C ALA A 462 1.05 1.98 23.74
N GLU A 463 0.13 2.63 24.48
CA GLU A 463 0.46 3.53 25.59
C GLU A 463 1.17 2.79 26.73
N HIS A 464 0.69 1.62 27.13
CA HIS A 464 1.27 0.86 28.24
C HIS A 464 2.73 0.46 27.97
N PHE A 465 3.01 -0.13 26.81
CA PHE A 465 4.36 -0.59 26.46
C PHE A 465 5.32 0.56 26.10
N TYR A 466 4.80 1.69 25.60
CA TYR A 466 5.57 2.92 25.45
C TYR A 466 6.13 3.42 26.79
N TRP A 467 5.29 3.51 27.84
CA TRP A 467 5.75 3.98 29.16
C TRP A 467 6.66 3.00 29.88
N LEU A 468 6.53 1.69 29.60
CA LEU A 468 7.50 0.67 30.03
C LEU A 468 8.83 0.72 29.25
N LYS A 469 8.93 1.55 28.21
CA LYS A 469 10.09 1.67 27.31
C LYS A 469 10.51 0.35 26.65
N VAL A 470 9.54 -0.53 26.41
CA VAL A 470 9.77 -1.82 25.74
C VAL A 470 9.89 -1.55 24.23
N PRO A 471 10.86 -2.14 23.51
CA PRO A 471 10.93 -2.03 22.05
C PRO A 471 9.66 -2.60 21.43
N PHE A 472 9.01 -1.84 20.55
CA PHE A 472 7.65 -2.12 20.11
C PHE A 472 7.45 -1.70 18.65
N LEU A 473 6.33 -2.14 18.06
CA LEU A 473 5.89 -1.67 16.75
C LEU A 473 4.68 -0.75 16.91
N TYR A 474 4.75 0.42 16.30
CA TYR A 474 3.67 1.41 16.27
C TYR A 474 3.07 1.48 14.86
N ARG A 475 1.76 1.71 14.80
CA ARG A 475 1.07 2.03 13.56
C ARG A 475 0.99 3.55 13.47
N THR A 476 1.88 4.15 12.71
CA THR A 476 2.02 5.61 12.62
C THR A 476 1.31 6.16 11.40
N HIS A 477 0.79 7.39 11.53
CA HIS A 477 0.26 8.18 10.42
C HIS A 477 0.76 9.60 10.61
N ASP A 478 1.83 9.93 9.90
CA ASP A 478 2.50 11.22 9.93
C ASP A 478 1.56 12.38 9.56
N ASN A 479 1.87 13.59 10.03
CA ASN A 479 1.18 14.80 9.59
C ASN A 479 1.20 14.93 8.04
N PRO A 480 0.09 15.39 7.42
CA PRO A 480 0.03 15.70 5.99
C PRO A 480 1.15 16.63 5.54
N ASP A 481 1.51 16.53 4.27
CA ASP A 481 2.45 17.47 3.66
C ASP A 481 1.86 18.90 3.66
N GLN A 482 2.66 19.90 4.04
CA GLN A 482 2.18 21.27 4.21
C GLN A 482 1.73 21.90 2.88
N GLU A 483 2.41 21.61 1.77
CA GLU A 483 2.06 22.15 0.45
C GLU A 483 0.75 21.53 -0.04
N LYS A 484 0.63 20.19 0.02
CA LYS A 484 -0.62 19.48 -0.31
C LYS A 484 -1.80 19.97 0.52
N LEU A 485 -1.58 20.21 1.81
CA LEU A 485 -2.61 20.67 2.74
C LEU A 485 -3.02 22.12 2.48
N LEU A 486 -2.07 23.01 2.15
CA LEU A 486 -2.38 24.38 1.72
C LEU A 486 -3.17 24.41 0.41
N HIS A 487 -2.80 23.58 -0.57
CA HIS A 487 -3.58 23.41 -1.80
C HIS A 487 -5.00 22.89 -1.52
N PHE A 488 -5.16 21.95 -0.59
CA PHE A 488 -6.48 21.49 -0.15
C PHE A 488 -7.31 22.61 0.51
N VAL A 489 -6.72 23.45 1.36
CA VAL A 489 -7.45 24.59 1.98
C VAL A 489 -7.86 25.63 0.95
N GLN A 490 -6.99 25.95 -0.02
CA GLN A 490 -7.33 26.84 -1.13
C GLN A 490 -8.45 26.24 -2.00
N PHE A 491 -8.40 24.93 -2.24
CA PHE A 491 -9.44 24.21 -2.95
C PHE A 491 -10.79 24.29 -2.22
N ALA A 492 -10.84 23.99 -0.92
CA ALA A 492 -12.06 24.09 -0.10
C ALA A 492 -12.61 25.53 -0.03
N ALA A 493 -11.74 26.53 0.00
CA ALA A 493 -12.13 27.95 -0.01
C ALA A 493 -12.88 28.36 -1.29
N ASN A 494 -12.60 27.73 -2.44
CA ASN A 494 -13.36 27.95 -3.68
C ASN A 494 -14.83 27.50 -3.59
N PHE A 495 -15.15 26.60 -2.66
CA PHE A 495 -16.51 26.17 -2.34
C PHE A 495 -17.13 26.96 -1.17
N GLY A 496 -16.43 27.98 -0.65
CA GLY A 496 -16.87 28.81 0.47
C GLY A 496 -16.49 28.27 1.86
N TYR A 497 -15.80 27.14 1.94
CA TYR A 497 -15.43 26.51 3.21
C TYR A 497 -14.08 27.02 3.73
N THR A 498 -13.98 27.30 5.04
CA THR A 498 -12.75 27.83 5.64
C THR A 498 -12.19 26.90 6.71
N VAL A 499 -11.00 26.33 6.46
CA VAL A 499 -10.30 25.48 7.43
C VAL A 499 -9.45 26.36 8.36
N LYS A 500 -9.70 26.28 9.66
CA LYS A 500 -9.00 27.10 10.67
C LYS A 500 -7.72 26.40 11.15
N GLY A 501 -6.56 27.01 10.89
CA GLY A 501 -5.26 26.59 11.39
C GLY A 501 -4.79 27.39 12.61
N LYS A 502 -3.93 26.80 13.45
CA LYS A 502 -3.27 27.49 14.56
C LYS A 502 -2.01 28.19 14.03
N GLY A 503 -1.88 29.50 14.26
CA GLY A 503 -0.74 30.29 13.80
C GLY A 503 -0.64 30.48 12.28
N GLY A 504 -1.66 30.10 11.51
CA GLY A 504 -1.69 30.24 10.05
C GLY A 504 -0.99 29.15 9.25
N SER A 505 -0.34 28.17 9.89
CA SER A 505 0.44 27.12 9.19
C SER A 505 0.14 25.68 9.64
N VAL A 506 -0.27 25.44 10.89
CA VAL A 506 -0.54 24.09 11.40
C VAL A 506 -2.04 23.84 11.51
N ILE A 507 -2.56 22.88 10.76
CA ILE A 507 -3.97 22.45 10.81
C ILE A 507 -4.10 21.22 11.71
N HIS A 508 -5.00 21.30 12.66
CA HIS A 508 -5.32 20.19 13.57
C HIS A 508 -6.32 19.22 12.91
N PRO A 509 -6.21 17.89 13.09
CA PRO A 509 -7.18 16.91 12.57
C PRO A 509 -8.65 17.30 12.76
N ARG A 510 -9.01 17.78 13.96
CA ARG A 510 -10.38 18.25 14.27
C ARG A 510 -10.91 19.30 13.28
N ALA A 511 -10.08 20.20 12.74
CA ALA A 511 -10.51 21.22 11.79
C ALA A 511 -10.86 20.63 10.41
N LEU A 512 -10.18 19.55 10.02
CA LEU A 512 -10.53 18.76 8.83
C LEU A 512 -11.81 17.96 9.09
N GLN A 513 -11.94 17.34 10.27
CA GLN A 513 -13.18 16.65 10.66
C GLN A 513 -14.39 17.59 10.74
N THR A 514 -14.23 18.84 11.21
CA THR A 514 -15.31 19.85 11.17
C THR A 514 -15.70 20.17 9.73
N LEU A 515 -14.74 20.26 8.81
CA LEU A 515 -15.06 20.43 7.39
C LEU A 515 -15.85 19.22 6.84
N LEU A 516 -15.49 17.98 7.19
CA LEU A 516 -16.25 16.79 6.80
C LEU A 516 -17.67 16.76 7.40
N GLU A 517 -17.85 17.32 8.60
CA GLU A 517 -19.16 17.53 9.23
C GLU A 517 -19.98 18.60 8.50
N ASP A 518 -19.36 19.73 8.12
CA ASP A 518 -20.01 20.86 7.45
C ASP A 518 -20.41 20.57 5.99
N VAL A 519 -19.68 19.71 5.27
CA VAL A 519 -20.02 19.29 3.89
C VAL A 519 -21.00 18.11 3.84
N ARG A 520 -21.35 17.48 4.98
CA ARG A 520 -22.15 16.26 4.98
C ARG A 520 -23.55 16.50 4.38
N GLY A 521 -23.90 15.76 3.34
CA GLY A 521 -25.14 15.89 2.58
C GLY A 521 -25.14 17.00 1.53
N SER A 522 -24.03 17.71 1.31
CA SER A 522 -23.88 18.65 0.20
C SER A 522 -23.49 17.94 -1.10
N LYS A 523 -23.58 18.63 -2.24
CA LYS A 523 -23.20 18.05 -3.55
C LYS A 523 -21.69 17.90 -3.69
N GLU A 524 -20.95 18.71 -2.94
CA GLU A 524 -19.50 18.79 -2.92
C GLU A 524 -18.84 17.89 -1.86
N GLN A 525 -19.63 17.17 -1.02
CA GLN A 525 -19.13 16.21 -0.03
C GLN A 525 -18.10 15.24 -0.64
N THR A 526 -18.49 14.51 -1.69
CA THR A 526 -17.64 13.49 -2.34
C THR A 526 -16.34 14.11 -2.83
N VAL A 527 -16.41 15.32 -3.38
CA VAL A 527 -15.25 16.05 -3.90
C VAL A 527 -14.28 16.41 -2.78
N ILE A 528 -14.78 17.11 -1.76
CA ILE A 528 -13.96 17.64 -0.67
C ILE A 528 -13.36 16.49 0.13
N SER A 529 -14.12 15.43 0.42
CA SER A 529 -13.61 14.22 1.07
C SER A 529 -12.50 13.53 0.27
N THR A 530 -12.69 13.37 -1.05
CA THR A 530 -11.70 12.73 -1.93
C THR A 530 -10.40 13.52 -2.02
N VAL A 531 -10.49 14.85 -2.17
CA VAL A 531 -9.30 15.72 -2.25
C VAL A 531 -8.61 15.81 -0.88
N MET A 532 -9.38 15.84 0.22
CA MET A 532 -8.83 15.76 1.58
C MET A 532 -8.03 14.48 1.76
N LEU A 533 -8.59 13.31 1.42
CA LEU A 533 -7.87 12.03 1.51
C LEU A 533 -6.57 12.05 0.70
N ARG A 534 -6.61 12.54 -0.56
CA ARG A 534 -5.42 12.65 -1.44
C ARG A 534 -4.33 13.60 -0.89
N SER A 535 -4.68 14.50 0.04
CA SER A 535 -3.71 15.36 0.73
C SER A 535 -3.10 14.75 1.99
N MET A 536 -3.69 13.67 2.54
CA MET A 536 -3.14 12.92 3.68
C MET A 536 -1.93 12.05 3.27
N LYS A 537 -1.22 11.51 4.27
CA LYS A 537 -0.19 10.48 4.06
C LYS A 537 -0.78 9.08 4.23
N GLN A 538 -0.07 8.07 3.73
CA GLN A 538 -0.38 6.67 4.05
C GLN A 538 0.14 6.36 5.46
N ALA A 539 -0.63 5.56 6.21
CA ALA A 539 -0.17 4.99 7.48
C ALA A 539 0.85 3.86 7.22
N LYS A 540 1.76 3.64 8.16
CA LYS A 540 2.88 2.68 8.06
C LYS A 540 3.18 2.06 9.42
N TYR A 541 3.93 0.97 9.47
CA TYR A 541 4.55 0.52 10.72
C TYR A 541 5.87 1.26 10.94
N ASP A 542 6.17 1.59 12.19
CA ASP A 542 7.42 2.22 12.60
C ASP A 542 7.86 1.68 13.98
N ALA A 543 9.15 1.75 14.27
CA ALA A 543 9.69 1.40 15.59
C ALA A 543 9.50 2.54 16.61
N GLU A 544 9.31 3.77 16.13
CA GLU A 544 9.09 4.96 16.96
C GLU A 544 7.59 5.31 17.06
N SER A 545 7.17 5.80 18.23
CA SER A 545 5.80 6.26 18.46
C SER A 545 5.62 7.70 17.96
N LEU A 546 5.37 7.83 16.65
CA LEU A 546 5.20 9.13 15.96
C LEU A 546 3.73 9.65 15.98
N GLY A 547 2.83 8.92 16.63
CA GLY A 547 1.38 9.19 16.65
C GLY A 547 0.65 8.82 15.35
N HIS A 548 -0.68 8.96 15.38
CA HIS A 548 -1.56 8.61 14.27
C HIS A 548 -2.56 9.73 13.96
N PHE A 549 -2.19 10.62 13.03
CA PHE A 549 -2.91 11.84 12.65
C PHE A 549 -4.41 11.61 12.40
N GLY A 550 -4.75 10.63 11.55
CA GLY A 550 -6.14 10.32 11.19
C GLY A 550 -7.02 9.81 12.35
N LEU A 551 -6.43 9.24 13.41
CA LEU A 551 -7.17 8.78 14.61
C LEU A 551 -7.11 9.81 15.76
N ALA A 552 -6.37 10.91 15.55
CA ALA A 552 -5.97 11.86 16.58
C ALA A 552 -5.45 11.17 17.85
N ALA A 553 -4.66 10.09 17.68
CA ALA A 553 -4.11 9.29 18.77
C ALA A 553 -2.61 9.54 18.92
N GLU A 554 -2.14 9.65 20.17
CA GLU A 554 -0.72 9.84 20.50
C GLU A 554 0.05 8.51 20.47
N PHE A 555 -0.54 7.45 21.03
CA PHE A 555 -0.01 6.09 21.01
C PHE A 555 -0.98 5.19 20.25
N TYR A 556 -0.47 4.47 19.23
CA TYR A 556 -1.29 3.53 18.46
C TYR A 556 -0.43 2.41 17.87
N SER A 557 -0.87 1.17 18.06
CA SER A 557 -0.25 -0.06 17.56
C SER A 557 -1.35 -1.03 17.14
N HIS A 558 -1.09 -1.90 16.18
CA HIS A 558 -1.99 -3.01 15.87
C HIS A 558 -1.69 -4.19 16.80
N PHE A 559 -2.66 -4.54 17.65
CA PHE A 559 -2.61 -5.63 18.61
C PHE A 559 -3.68 -6.71 18.36
N THR A 560 -4.76 -6.36 17.64
CA THR A 560 -6.00 -7.12 17.61
C THR A 560 -6.15 -8.12 16.46
N SER A 561 -5.10 -8.39 15.67
CA SER A 561 -5.21 -9.37 14.57
C SER A 561 -3.94 -10.18 14.25
N PRO A 562 -3.34 -10.89 15.23
CA PRO A 562 -2.11 -11.66 15.06
C PRO A 562 -2.23 -12.91 14.17
N ILE A 563 -3.43 -13.39 13.83
CA ILE A 563 -3.60 -14.50 12.88
C ILE A 563 -3.21 -14.05 11.45
N ARG A 564 -3.41 -12.76 11.14
CA ARG A 564 -3.33 -12.20 9.77
C ARG A 564 -2.39 -11.00 9.61
N ARG A 565 -1.73 -10.53 10.68
CA ARG A 565 -0.73 -9.44 10.65
C ARG A 565 0.51 -9.82 11.47
N TYR A 566 1.68 -9.75 10.85
CA TYR A 566 2.94 -10.07 11.50
C TYR A 566 3.33 -9.07 12.62
N PRO A 567 3.11 -7.74 12.49
CA PRO A 567 3.37 -6.79 13.58
C PRO A 567 2.64 -7.13 14.88
N ASP A 568 1.35 -7.49 14.80
CA ASP A 568 0.56 -7.93 15.94
C ASP A 568 1.18 -9.18 16.61
N LEU A 569 1.58 -10.18 15.81
CA LEU A 569 2.25 -11.39 16.29
C LEU A 569 3.58 -11.08 17.01
N VAL A 570 4.38 -10.17 16.46
CA VAL A 570 5.64 -9.73 17.08
C VAL A 570 5.39 -9.08 18.43
N ILE A 571 4.48 -8.10 18.51
CA ILE A 571 4.19 -7.46 19.79
C ILE A 571 3.52 -8.43 20.79
N HIS A 572 2.71 -9.39 20.35
CA HIS A 572 2.14 -10.43 21.22
C HIS A 572 3.23 -11.25 21.93
N ARG A 573 4.32 -11.61 21.23
CA ARG A 573 5.45 -12.30 21.85
C ARG A 573 6.17 -11.41 22.87
N ILE A 574 6.43 -10.15 22.51
CA ILE A 574 7.11 -9.17 23.37
C ILE A 574 6.29 -8.90 24.64
N ILE A 575 4.98 -8.68 24.51
CA ILE A 575 4.04 -8.51 25.63
C ILE A 575 4.13 -9.71 26.57
N ARG A 576 4.12 -10.93 26.04
CA ARG A 576 4.22 -12.14 26.87
C ARG A 576 5.57 -12.27 27.54
N GLU A 577 6.67 -12.02 26.83
CA GLU A 577 8.02 -12.08 27.41
C GLU A 577 8.15 -11.10 28.59
N VAL A 578 7.57 -9.91 28.48
CA VAL A 578 7.46 -8.94 29.58
C VAL A 578 6.59 -9.45 30.74
N ILE A 579 5.45 -10.10 30.47
CA ILE A 579 4.60 -10.69 31.52
C ILE A 579 5.33 -11.83 32.25
N GLU A 580 5.96 -12.75 31.51
CA GLU A 580 6.67 -13.91 32.04
C GLU A 580 7.95 -13.52 32.80
N SER A 581 8.59 -12.41 32.45
CA SER A 581 9.76 -11.87 33.15
C SER A 581 9.43 -10.97 34.35
N GLY A 582 8.15 -10.79 34.68
CA GLY A 582 7.72 -9.96 35.82
C GLY A 582 7.74 -8.44 35.56
N GLY A 583 7.66 -8.03 34.29
CA GLY A 583 7.49 -6.64 33.86
C GLY A 583 8.74 -5.97 33.27
N MET A 584 9.88 -6.67 33.18
CA MET A 584 11.13 -6.11 32.65
C MET A 584 11.89 -7.12 31.79
N LEU A 585 12.30 -6.71 30.58
CA LEU A 585 13.21 -7.48 29.75
C LEU A 585 14.65 -7.34 30.26
N SER A 586 15.52 -8.31 29.95
CA SER A 586 16.97 -8.15 30.16
C SER A 586 17.56 -7.15 29.16
N GLU A 587 18.62 -6.44 29.56
CA GLU A 587 19.24 -5.39 28.72
C GLU A 587 19.66 -5.94 27.33
N ALA A 588 20.33 -7.08 27.29
CA ALA A 588 20.75 -7.71 26.04
C ALA A 588 19.57 -8.10 25.12
N ARG A 589 18.40 -8.41 25.69
CA ARG A 589 17.17 -8.67 24.93
C ARG A 589 16.52 -7.38 24.45
N HIS A 590 16.54 -6.33 25.27
CA HIS A 590 16.08 -4.99 24.91
C HIS A 590 16.87 -4.47 23.70
N GLU A 591 18.20 -4.45 23.78
CA GLU A 591 19.09 -4.07 22.67
C GLU A 591 18.82 -4.91 21.40
N SER A 592 18.68 -6.24 21.56
CA SER A 592 18.40 -7.15 20.44
C SER A 592 17.06 -6.88 19.76
N LEU A 593 16.00 -6.55 20.52
CA LEU A 593 14.69 -6.20 19.95
C LEU A 593 14.73 -4.81 19.31
N ALA A 594 15.32 -3.82 19.98
CA ALA A 594 15.47 -2.46 19.47
C ALA A 594 16.21 -2.42 18.12
N ALA A 595 17.25 -3.24 17.95
CA ALA A 595 17.96 -3.39 16.67
C ALA A 595 17.10 -4.03 15.56
N ARG A 596 16.13 -4.89 15.90
CA ARG A 596 15.27 -5.60 14.92
C ARG A 596 13.97 -4.87 14.58
N MET A 597 13.43 -4.01 15.45
CA MET A 597 12.13 -3.36 15.19
C MET A 597 12.09 -2.55 13.87
N PRO A 598 13.12 -1.78 13.46
CA PRO A 598 13.08 -1.01 12.22
C PRO A 598 12.94 -1.88 10.96
N ASP A 599 13.64 -3.01 10.92
CA ASP A 599 13.57 -4.01 9.83
C ASP A 599 12.16 -4.61 9.73
N ILE A 600 11.62 -5.10 10.84
CA ILE A 600 10.27 -5.67 10.90
C ILE A 600 9.21 -4.64 10.50
N ALA A 601 9.36 -3.39 10.94
CA ALA A 601 8.46 -2.29 10.59
C ALA A 601 8.48 -1.95 9.10
N GLN A 602 9.68 -1.86 8.50
CA GLN A 602 9.83 -1.63 7.07
C GLN A 602 9.23 -2.78 6.26
N GLN A 603 9.64 -4.01 6.57
CA GLN A 603 9.23 -5.21 5.86
C GLN A 603 7.70 -5.40 5.92
N SER A 604 7.09 -5.22 7.08
CA SER A 604 5.63 -5.34 7.25
C SER A 604 4.89 -4.26 6.44
N SER A 605 5.42 -3.04 6.40
CA SER A 605 4.86 -1.93 5.61
C SER A 605 5.04 -2.13 4.10
N GLU A 606 6.04 -2.88 3.66
CA GLU A 606 6.23 -3.27 2.26
C GLU A 606 5.27 -4.38 1.86
N ARG A 607 5.13 -5.43 2.68
CA ARG A 607 4.19 -6.53 2.44
C ARG A 607 2.74 -6.09 2.44
N GLU A 608 2.35 -5.18 3.33
CA GLU A 608 1.02 -4.55 3.33
C GLU A 608 0.71 -3.83 2.02
N ARG A 609 1.68 -3.07 1.47
CA ARG A 609 1.51 -2.39 0.17
C ARG A 609 1.33 -3.38 -0.98
N VAL A 610 2.11 -4.46 -0.99
CA VAL A 610 1.98 -5.53 -2.00
C VAL A 610 0.62 -6.23 -1.90
N ALA A 611 0.11 -6.48 -0.68
CA ALA A 611 -1.22 -7.03 -0.47
C ALA A 611 -2.31 -6.11 -1.04
N VAL A 612 -2.32 -4.83 -0.64
CA VAL A 612 -3.31 -3.84 -1.10
C VAL A 612 -3.27 -3.65 -2.63
N ASP A 613 -2.08 -3.63 -3.24
CA ASP A 613 -1.95 -3.52 -4.70
C ASP A 613 -2.51 -4.77 -5.43
N ALA A 614 -2.34 -5.98 -4.86
CA ALA A 614 -2.88 -7.23 -5.41
C ALA A 614 -4.40 -7.34 -5.25
N GLU A 615 -4.94 -6.95 -4.09
CA GLU A 615 -6.38 -6.86 -3.82
C GLU A 615 -7.04 -5.90 -4.81
N ARG A 616 -6.47 -4.70 -4.98
CA ARG A 616 -6.96 -3.67 -5.91
C ARG A 616 -6.87 -4.08 -7.38
N ASP A 617 -5.79 -4.76 -7.78
CA ASP A 617 -5.66 -5.28 -9.16
C ASP A 617 -6.72 -6.35 -9.45
N THR A 618 -7.05 -7.19 -8.46
CA THR A 618 -8.08 -8.23 -8.56
C THR A 618 -9.48 -7.64 -8.56
N GLU A 619 -9.75 -6.63 -7.74
CA GLU A 619 -11.01 -5.89 -7.76
C GLU A 619 -11.25 -5.24 -9.14
N LYS A 620 -10.23 -4.56 -9.70
CA LYS A 620 -10.32 -3.95 -11.05
C LYS A 620 -10.58 -4.98 -12.14
N LEU A 621 -9.85 -6.10 -12.11
CA LEU A 621 -10.05 -7.23 -13.04
C LEU A 621 -11.52 -7.66 -13.03
N LYS A 622 -12.07 -7.95 -11.85
CA LYS A 622 -13.44 -8.45 -11.70
C LYS A 622 -14.52 -7.37 -11.94
N LYS A 623 -14.21 -6.10 -11.67
CA LYS A 623 -15.02 -4.96 -12.13
C LYS A 623 -15.06 -4.85 -13.66
N CYS A 624 -13.96 -5.14 -14.36
CA CYS A 624 -13.95 -5.21 -15.83
C CYS A 624 -14.73 -6.44 -16.33
N GLU A 625 -14.52 -7.61 -15.74
CA GLU A 625 -15.24 -8.84 -16.10
C GLU A 625 -16.77 -8.66 -16.01
N TYR A 626 -17.26 -8.05 -14.92
CA TYR A 626 -18.67 -7.73 -14.72
C TYR A 626 -19.23 -6.76 -15.79
N MET A 627 -18.41 -5.85 -16.31
CA MET A 627 -18.84 -4.83 -17.27
C MET A 627 -18.74 -5.28 -18.73
N LEU A 628 -18.16 -6.45 -19.02
CA LEU A 628 -18.00 -6.97 -20.39
C LEU A 628 -19.33 -7.13 -21.13
N ASP A 629 -20.37 -7.62 -20.45
CA ASP A 629 -21.70 -7.79 -21.05
C ASP A 629 -22.56 -6.50 -21.01
N LYS A 630 -22.00 -5.42 -20.46
CA LYS A 630 -22.62 -4.08 -20.33
C LYS A 630 -22.22 -3.09 -21.42
N VAL A 631 -21.36 -3.50 -22.36
CA VAL A 631 -20.96 -2.66 -23.49
C VAL A 631 -22.18 -2.28 -24.33
N GLY A 632 -22.40 -0.97 -24.49
CA GLY A 632 -23.57 -0.38 -25.13
C GLY A 632 -24.71 0.01 -24.18
N GLU A 633 -24.71 -0.45 -22.93
CA GLU A 633 -25.69 -0.02 -21.91
C GLU A 633 -25.37 1.40 -21.38
N GLU A 634 -26.42 2.11 -20.97
CA GLU A 634 -26.35 3.46 -20.40
C GLU A 634 -26.55 3.43 -18.89
N PHE A 635 -25.77 4.21 -18.16
CA PHE A 635 -25.79 4.28 -16.70
C PHE A 635 -25.75 5.73 -16.21
N ASP A 636 -26.49 6.01 -15.14
CA ASP A 636 -26.23 7.16 -14.29
C ASP A 636 -24.85 6.98 -13.61
N GLY A 637 -24.11 8.08 -13.45
CA GLY A 637 -22.82 8.09 -12.77
C GLY A 637 -22.48 9.48 -12.21
N ILE A 638 -21.44 9.54 -11.39
CA ILE A 638 -20.94 10.77 -10.77
C ILE A 638 -19.47 10.93 -11.17
N ILE A 639 -19.07 12.14 -11.59
CA ILE A 639 -17.65 12.40 -11.89
C ILE A 639 -16.81 12.23 -10.61
N SER A 640 -15.94 11.21 -10.58
CA SER A 640 -15.06 10.86 -9.45
C SER A 640 -13.72 11.60 -9.49
N SER A 641 -13.24 11.95 -10.69
CA SER A 641 -12.00 12.70 -10.88
C SER A 641 -11.96 13.38 -12.23
N VAL A 642 -11.35 14.57 -12.30
CA VAL A 642 -11.10 15.29 -13.56
C VAL A 642 -9.59 15.43 -13.76
N THR A 643 -9.12 15.23 -14.98
CA THR A 643 -7.70 15.30 -15.35
C THR A 643 -7.51 16.07 -16.66
N ASN A 644 -6.27 16.35 -17.03
CA ASN A 644 -5.93 16.96 -18.32
C ASN A 644 -6.09 16.04 -19.55
N PHE A 645 -6.39 14.74 -19.35
CA PHE A 645 -6.60 13.78 -20.44
C PHE A 645 -8.00 13.15 -20.46
N GLY A 646 -8.85 13.43 -19.47
CA GLY A 646 -10.21 12.89 -19.40
C GLY A 646 -10.89 13.04 -18.04
N ILE A 647 -12.10 12.50 -17.97
CA ILE A 647 -13.03 12.53 -16.84
C ILE A 647 -13.23 11.08 -16.38
N PHE A 648 -12.96 10.80 -15.11
CA PHE A 648 -13.36 9.53 -14.48
C PHE A 648 -14.78 9.67 -13.92
N VAL A 649 -15.60 8.65 -14.15
CA VAL A 649 -16.99 8.57 -13.67
C VAL A 649 -17.14 7.28 -12.87
N GLU A 650 -17.69 7.41 -11.67
CA GLU A 650 -18.06 6.29 -10.81
C GLU A 650 -19.57 6.02 -10.93
N LEU A 651 -19.92 4.75 -11.14
CA LEU A 651 -21.30 4.27 -11.21
C LEU A 651 -21.85 3.96 -9.81
N PRO A 652 -23.18 3.87 -9.62
CA PRO A 652 -23.81 3.53 -8.34
C PRO A 652 -23.30 2.24 -7.67
N ASN A 653 -22.72 1.30 -8.42
CA ASN A 653 -22.09 0.08 -7.91
C ASN A 653 -20.56 0.20 -7.66
N THR A 654 -20.01 1.42 -7.63
CA THR A 654 -18.57 1.75 -7.44
C THR A 654 -17.64 1.30 -8.60
N VAL A 655 -18.19 0.92 -9.75
CA VAL A 655 -17.39 0.74 -10.98
C VAL A 655 -16.95 2.12 -11.47
N GLU A 656 -15.65 2.29 -11.72
CA GLU A 656 -15.08 3.52 -12.28
C GLU A 656 -14.64 3.30 -13.74
N GLY A 657 -14.96 4.25 -14.62
CA GLY A 657 -14.54 4.25 -16.03
C GLY A 657 -14.12 5.64 -16.52
N LEU A 658 -13.38 5.68 -17.62
CA LEU A 658 -12.76 6.89 -18.17
C LEU A 658 -13.48 7.36 -19.43
N ILE A 659 -13.93 8.61 -19.43
CA ILE A 659 -14.26 9.38 -20.63
C ILE A 659 -12.99 10.12 -21.06
N ARG A 660 -12.44 9.80 -22.22
CA ARG A 660 -11.23 10.47 -22.72
C ARG A 660 -11.60 11.86 -23.24
N LEU A 661 -10.69 12.81 -23.12
CA LEU A 661 -10.89 14.18 -23.62
C LEU A 661 -11.20 14.22 -25.13
N SER A 662 -10.73 13.23 -25.90
CA SER A 662 -11.00 13.06 -27.34
C SER A 662 -12.45 12.74 -27.67
N GLU A 663 -13.20 12.11 -26.75
CA GLU A 663 -14.60 11.73 -26.97
C GLU A 663 -15.56 12.90 -26.71
N LEU A 664 -15.09 13.97 -26.07
CA LEU A 664 -15.85 15.21 -25.87
C LEU A 664 -15.83 16.05 -27.16
N SER A 665 -16.55 15.59 -28.17
CA SER A 665 -16.53 16.15 -29.53
C SER A 665 -17.26 17.48 -29.72
N ASP A 666 -17.85 18.06 -28.66
CA ASP A 666 -18.70 19.25 -28.75
C ASP A 666 -17.95 20.58 -28.51
N ASP A 667 -16.77 20.54 -27.91
CA ASP A 667 -15.96 21.74 -27.61
C ASP A 667 -14.46 21.41 -27.42
N TYR A 668 -13.62 22.45 -27.35
CA TYR A 668 -12.25 22.32 -26.84
C TYR A 668 -12.24 22.55 -25.33
N TYR A 669 -11.81 21.56 -24.55
CA TYR A 669 -11.85 21.63 -23.10
C TYR A 669 -10.48 21.92 -22.48
N HIS A 670 -10.41 22.95 -21.64
CA HIS A 670 -9.21 23.34 -20.89
C HIS A 670 -9.30 22.84 -19.44
N PHE A 671 -8.26 22.13 -18.98
CA PHE A 671 -8.15 21.67 -17.60
C PHE A 671 -7.64 22.79 -16.69
N HIS A 672 -8.41 23.11 -15.65
CA HIS A 672 -8.07 24.13 -14.67
C HIS A 672 -7.65 23.46 -13.34
N GLU A 673 -6.35 23.20 -13.22
CA GLU A 673 -5.76 22.36 -12.15
C GLU A 673 -6.18 22.78 -10.72
N GLN A 674 -6.09 24.08 -10.40
CA GLN A 674 -6.47 24.64 -9.09
C GLN A 674 -7.94 24.40 -8.68
N HIS A 675 -8.82 24.15 -9.64
CA HIS A 675 -10.25 23.94 -9.42
C HIS A 675 -10.69 22.51 -9.80
N MET A 676 -9.78 21.66 -10.30
CA MET A 676 -10.03 20.30 -10.81
C MET A 676 -11.30 20.18 -11.66
N LEU A 677 -11.37 21.02 -12.69
CA LEU A 677 -12.49 21.07 -13.64
C LEU A 677 -12.00 21.26 -15.08
N LEU A 678 -12.83 20.85 -16.03
CA LEU A 678 -12.66 21.09 -17.46
C LEU A 678 -13.67 22.15 -17.92
N ILE A 679 -13.22 23.20 -18.61
CA ILE A 679 -14.09 24.24 -19.18
C ILE A 679 -14.00 24.21 -20.71
N GLY A 680 -15.14 24.10 -21.38
CA GLY A 680 -15.26 24.23 -22.83
C GLY A 680 -15.06 25.67 -23.30
N GLU A 681 -14.14 25.90 -24.24
CA GLU A 681 -13.75 27.21 -24.75
C GLU A 681 -14.93 27.99 -25.36
N ARG A 682 -15.78 27.32 -26.15
CA ARG A 682 -16.87 27.95 -26.92
C ARG A 682 -18.23 27.89 -26.22
N THR A 683 -18.48 26.81 -25.50
CA THR A 683 -19.77 26.51 -24.84
C THR A 683 -19.80 26.95 -23.38
N SER A 684 -18.63 27.17 -22.77
CA SER A 684 -18.45 27.35 -21.33
C SER A 684 -19.04 26.22 -20.47
N ARG A 685 -19.30 25.04 -21.06
CA ARG A 685 -19.66 23.83 -20.32
C ARG A 685 -18.54 23.51 -19.35
N THR A 686 -18.91 23.22 -18.11
CA THR A 686 -17.95 22.88 -17.05
C THR A 686 -18.24 21.46 -16.60
N TYR A 687 -17.20 20.64 -16.52
CA TYR A 687 -17.23 19.35 -15.86
C TYR A 687 -16.36 19.43 -14.61
N ARG A 688 -16.93 19.15 -13.44
CA ARG A 688 -16.22 19.06 -12.16
C ARG A 688 -16.52 17.73 -11.49
N ILE A 689 -15.67 17.35 -10.55
CA ILE A 689 -15.94 16.24 -9.63
C ILE A 689 -17.29 16.48 -8.93
N GLY A 690 -18.08 15.42 -8.74
CA GLY A 690 -19.40 15.48 -8.11
C GLY A 690 -20.57 15.84 -9.04
N ASP A 691 -20.33 16.19 -10.31
CA ASP A 691 -21.44 16.34 -11.27
C ASP A 691 -22.06 14.98 -11.64
N GLU A 692 -23.38 14.94 -11.65
CA GLU A 692 -24.19 13.81 -12.12
C GLU A 692 -24.24 13.78 -13.65
N VAL A 693 -24.02 12.60 -14.24
CA VAL A 693 -23.91 12.39 -15.68
C VAL A 693 -24.57 11.08 -16.10
N ILE A 694 -25.04 11.00 -17.34
CA ILE A 694 -25.36 9.71 -17.99
C ILE A 694 -24.22 9.38 -18.94
N ILE A 695 -23.64 8.20 -18.75
CA ILE A 695 -22.62 7.62 -19.61
C ILE A 695 -23.19 6.46 -20.43
N ARG A 696 -22.47 6.08 -21.48
CA ARG A 696 -22.59 4.75 -22.10
C ARG A 696 -21.27 4.01 -21.97
N VAL A 697 -21.33 2.71 -21.73
CA VAL A 697 -20.14 1.85 -21.76
C VAL A 697 -19.73 1.63 -23.21
N GLU A 698 -18.61 2.18 -23.65
CA GLU A 698 -18.15 2.05 -25.03
C GLU A 698 -17.24 0.83 -25.22
N ARG A 699 -16.35 0.56 -24.26
CA ARG A 699 -15.38 -0.53 -24.36
C ARG A 699 -14.90 -0.97 -22.97
N VAL A 700 -14.66 -2.27 -22.83
CA VAL A 700 -13.92 -2.85 -21.70
C VAL A 700 -12.65 -3.48 -22.25
N ASN A 701 -11.52 -3.25 -21.59
CA ASN A 701 -10.24 -3.86 -21.95
C ASN A 701 -9.73 -4.75 -20.80
N MET A 702 -9.83 -6.07 -21.00
CA MET A 702 -9.37 -7.07 -20.03
C MET A 702 -7.83 -7.22 -19.96
N ASP A 703 -7.08 -6.71 -20.94
CA ASP A 703 -5.60 -6.73 -20.89
C ASP A 703 -5.00 -5.53 -20.14
N GLU A 704 -5.78 -4.45 -19.97
CA GLU A 704 -5.38 -3.22 -19.26
C GLU A 704 -6.15 -2.99 -17.96
N HIS A 705 -7.19 -3.78 -17.70
CA HIS A 705 -8.19 -3.59 -16.63
C HIS A 705 -8.80 -2.17 -16.67
N THR A 706 -9.19 -1.72 -17.86
CA THR A 706 -9.78 -0.39 -18.09
C THR A 706 -11.17 -0.46 -18.71
N ILE A 707 -12.01 0.50 -18.35
CA ILE A 707 -13.36 0.68 -18.88
C ILE A 707 -13.43 2.09 -19.48
N ASP A 708 -13.78 2.16 -20.78
CA ASP A 708 -13.99 3.41 -21.51
C ASP A 708 -15.49 3.75 -21.55
N PHE A 709 -15.80 5.00 -21.24
CA PHE A 709 -17.16 5.56 -21.28
C PHE A 709 -17.26 6.69 -22.32
N SER A 710 -18.45 6.88 -22.89
CA SER A 710 -18.82 8.11 -23.61
C SER A 710 -19.83 8.93 -22.81
N MET A 711 -19.84 10.25 -23.05
CA MET A 711 -20.80 11.16 -22.44
C MET A 711 -22.09 11.22 -23.25
N ILE A 712 -23.21 10.83 -22.66
CA ILE A 712 -24.55 10.95 -23.28
C ILE A 712 -25.23 12.23 -22.81
N GLN A 713 -25.27 12.46 -21.49
CA GLN A 713 -25.87 13.64 -20.90
C GLN A 713 -25.08 14.11 -19.67
N ASN A 714 -25.03 15.42 -19.45
CA ASN A 714 -24.62 16.02 -18.18
C ASN A 714 -25.85 16.61 -17.50
N HIS A 715 -26.12 16.22 -16.25
CA HIS A 715 -27.24 16.71 -15.46
C HIS A 715 -26.90 17.93 -14.60
N SER A 716 -25.70 18.53 -14.76
CA SER A 716 -25.33 19.81 -14.17
C SER A 716 -26.23 20.95 -14.68
N ALA A 717 -27.39 21.11 -14.05
CA ALA A 717 -28.30 22.21 -14.32
C ALA A 717 -27.62 23.55 -13.99
N ASP A 718 -27.64 24.44 -14.98
CA ASP A 718 -27.43 25.89 -14.85
C ASP A 718 -26.06 26.37 -14.29
N SER A 719 -24.95 25.80 -14.80
CA SER A 719 -23.60 26.31 -14.51
C SER A 719 -23.28 27.68 -15.15
N GLY A 720 -24.20 28.23 -15.96
CA GLY A 720 -24.02 29.51 -16.67
C GLY A 720 -23.94 30.74 -15.75
N GLU A 721 -24.51 30.68 -14.54
CA GLU A 721 -24.36 31.75 -13.55
C GLU A 721 -23.02 31.65 -12.80
N ARG A 722 -22.59 30.47 -12.35
CA ARG A 722 -21.32 30.30 -11.62
C ARG A 722 -20.08 30.50 -12.49
N ALA A 723 -20.11 30.16 -13.77
CA ALA A 723 -19.00 30.47 -14.69
C ALA A 723 -18.75 31.99 -14.81
N ARG A 724 -19.79 32.83 -14.60
CA ARG A 724 -19.66 34.30 -14.52
C ARG A 724 -19.14 34.76 -13.17
N GLU A 725 -19.49 34.06 -12.09
CA GLU A 725 -19.02 34.32 -10.71
C GLU A 725 -17.51 34.10 -10.57
N PHE A 726 -16.95 33.07 -11.23
CA PHE A 726 -15.49 32.87 -11.36
C PHE A 726 -14.82 33.73 -12.46
N GLY A 727 -15.55 34.66 -13.09
CA GLY A 727 -14.98 35.64 -14.03
C GLY A 727 -14.71 35.14 -15.46
N PHE A 728 -15.09 33.92 -15.83
CA PHE A 728 -14.83 33.32 -17.14
C PHE A 728 -15.81 33.75 -18.26
N GLY A 729 -16.66 34.76 -18.01
CA GLY A 729 -17.61 35.29 -18.99
C GLY A 729 -16.94 36.15 -20.07
N GLY A 730 -16.72 35.58 -21.25
CA GLY A 730 -16.13 36.30 -22.39
C GLY A 730 -16.89 37.55 -22.81
N ARG A 731 -16.18 38.68 -22.98
CA ARG A 731 -16.72 39.90 -23.60
C ARG A 731 -17.02 39.64 -25.08
N SER A 732 -18.30 39.52 -25.45
CA SER A 732 -18.71 39.54 -26.85
C SER A 732 -18.55 40.96 -27.43
N GLU A 733 -17.48 41.14 -28.22
CA GLU A 733 -17.18 42.39 -28.91
C GLU A 733 -18.12 42.58 -30.12
N ALA A 734 -19.36 43.03 -29.85
CA ALA A 734 -20.33 43.36 -30.89
C ALA A 734 -20.00 44.71 -31.56
N GLY A 735 -19.57 44.65 -32.83
CA GLY A 735 -19.06 45.80 -33.57
C GLY A 735 -20.06 46.93 -33.85
N ARG A 736 -19.53 48.16 -34.00
CA ARG A 736 -20.30 49.36 -34.41
C ARG A 736 -20.68 49.30 -35.90
N GLY A 737 -21.96 49.54 -36.23
CA GLY A 737 -22.48 49.28 -37.59
C GLY A 737 -23.63 50.16 -38.14
N ALA A 738 -23.85 51.37 -37.61
CA ALA A 738 -24.51 52.52 -38.29
C ALA A 738 -25.96 52.45 -38.87
N ARG A 739 -26.71 53.53 -38.57
CA ARG A 739 -27.73 54.26 -39.38
C ARG A 739 -29.23 53.88 -39.36
N SER A 740 -29.97 54.81 -38.72
CA SER A 740 -31.04 55.66 -39.30
C SER A 740 -32.51 55.31 -39.05
N GLY A 741 -33.30 56.37 -38.85
CA GLY A 741 -34.77 56.35 -38.69
C GLY A 741 -35.23 55.87 -37.30
N GLY A 742 -36.08 56.57 -36.54
CA GLY A 742 -36.74 57.86 -36.77
C GLY A 742 -38.22 57.79 -36.41
N GLY A 743 -38.66 58.62 -35.46
CA GLY A 743 -40.07 58.92 -35.27
C GLY A 743 -40.80 58.18 -34.14
N ARG A 744 -41.34 58.99 -33.22
CA ARG A 744 -42.72 58.99 -32.72
C ARG A 744 -43.31 57.70 -32.13
N GLU A 745 -43.56 57.68 -30.82
CA GLU A 745 -44.67 58.35 -30.10
C GLU A 745 -45.97 57.52 -30.06
N ARG A 746 -46.40 57.24 -28.82
CA ARG A 746 -47.78 56.98 -28.35
C ARG A 746 -48.44 55.66 -28.82
N GLY A 747 -49.14 54.94 -27.95
CA GLY A 747 -49.33 55.14 -26.50
C GLY A 747 -50.69 54.65 -26.01
N GLY A 748 -50.88 54.72 -24.69
CA GLY A 748 -52.15 54.41 -24.04
C GLY A 748 -52.32 52.91 -23.68
N ALA A 749 -53.08 52.56 -22.64
CA ALA A 749 -53.80 53.44 -21.73
C ALA A 749 -54.22 52.69 -20.45
N GLN A 750 -54.28 53.43 -19.32
CA GLN A 750 -55.24 53.23 -18.22
C GLN A 750 -55.14 51.91 -17.40
N ARG A 751 -55.59 51.80 -16.13
CA ARG A 751 -56.17 52.75 -15.16
C ARG A 751 -56.01 52.16 -13.73
N SER A 752 -56.11 53.02 -12.71
CA SER A 752 -56.91 52.87 -11.46
C SER A 752 -57.29 51.45 -10.96
N ALA A 753 -57.32 51.15 -9.65
CA ALA A 753 -57.09 51.93 -8.42
C ALA A 753 -57.26 51.00 -7.19
N ASN A 754 -57.04 51.56 -5.99
CA ASN A 754 -57.36 51.00 -4.65
C ASN A 754 -56.60 49.71 -4.23
N GLY A 755 -56.24 49.51 -2.96
CA GLY A 755 -56.34 50.41 -1.81
C GLY A 755 -56.92 49.74 -0.56
N ARG A 756 -56.23 49.91 0.58
CA ARG A 756 -56.54 49.41 1.95
C ARG A 756 -56.26 47.91 2.13
N GLY A 757 -55.68 47.47 3.26
CA GLY A 757 -55.11 48.18 4.43
C GLY A 757 -54.15 47.23 5.18
N GLY A 758 -53.53 47.58 6.30
CA GLY A 758 -53.49 48.85 7.03
C GLY A 758 -52.45 48.81 8.17
N ALA A 759 -52.21 49.99 8.76
CA ALA A 759 -51.76 50.32 10.12
C ALA A 759 -51.54 49.16 11.14
N ALA A 760 -50.59 49.19 12.09
CA ALA A 760 -49.70 50.24 12.65
C ALA A 760 -48.49 49.55 13.36
N ALA A 761 -47.55 50.15 14.12
CA ALA A 761 -47.33 51.53 14.59
C ALA A 761 -45.85 51.73 15.02
N ARG A 762 -45.37 52.98 15.01
CA ARG A 762 -44.56 53.67 16.07
C ARG A 762 -43.31 52.97 16.66
N ASP A 763 -42.10 53.48 16.48
CA ASP A 763 -41.46 54.72 17.00
C ASP A 763 -40.48 54.37 18.13
N GLY A 764 -39.21 54.82 18.03
CA GLY A 764 -38.13 54.30 18.90
C GLY A 764 -36.98 55.22 19.30
N ARG A 765 -36.92 56.48 18.84
CA ARG A 765 -35.88 57.50 19.19
C ARG A 765 -34.45 57.14 18.70
N GLY A 766 -33.52 58.07 18.49
CA GLY A 766 -33.60 59.54 18.52
C GLY A 766 -32.23 60.16 18.84
N GLY A 767 -31.99 61.41 18.40
CA GLY A 767 -30.81 62.21 18.80
C GLY A 767 -29.59 62.09 17.88
N GLY A 768 -29.39 63.07 17.02
CA GLY A 768 -28.15 63.21 16.22
C GLY A 768 -27.23 64.31 16.78
N ARG A 769 -26.14 64.61 16.05
CA ARG A 769 -25.42 65.90 16.10
C ARG A 769 -24.80 66.22 14.74
N ARG A 770 -24.87 67.50 14.35
CA ARG A 770 -24.19 68.12 13.20
C ARG A 770 -23.02 69.01 13.69
N GLY A 771 -22.11 69.35 12.78
CA GLY A 771 -21.05 70.36 12.93
C GLY A 771 -19.68 69.74 12.56
N GLU A 772 -19.07 69.99 11.38
CA GLU A 772 -18.51 71.25 10.84
C GLU A 772 -17.24 71.73 11.59
N ALA A 773 -16.14 72.17 10.95
CA ALA A 773 -15.79 72.18 9.51
C ALA A 773 -14.28 72.52 9.28
N GLY A 774 -13.80 72.34 8.03
CA GLY A 774 -12.57 72.96 7.46
C GLY A 774 -11.32 72.06 7.38
N GLY A 775 -10.46 72.13 6.35
CA GLY A 775 -10.51 72.91 5.09
C GLY A 775 -9.13 73.01 4.40
N ARG A 776 -9.10 73.40 3.10
CA ARG A 776 -7.91 73.57 2.19
C ARG A 776 -7.28 72.23 1.70
N GLY A 777 -6.73 72.09 0.48
CA GLY A 777 -6.67 72.98 -0.69
C GLY A 777 -5.26 73.07 -1.32
N GLY A 778 -5.08 72.71 -2.61
CA GLY A 778 -3.84 72.96 -3.36
C GLY A 778 -3.51 71.96 -4.50
N ASN A 779 -3.48 72.44 -5.75
CA ASN A 779 -3.00 71.72 -6.96
C ASN A 779 -1.52 72.01 -7.25
N ALA A 780 -0.83 71.19 -8.06
CA ALA A 780 -0.37 71.54 -9.44
C ALA A 780 0.83 70.71 -9.99
N ALA A 781 0.77 70.41 -11.31
CA ALA A 781 1.84 70.35 -12.35
C ALA A 781 3.20 69.61 -12.12
N GLY A 782 3.92 69.12 -13.14
CA GLY A 782 3.66 68.99 -14.59
C GLY A 782 4.94 68.97 -15.47
N ALA A 783 4.80 68.53 -16.74
CA ALA A 783 5.72 68.73 -17.91
C ALA A 783 7.10 68.01 -17.94
N ALA A 784 7.86 67.93 -19.07
CA ALA A 784 7.61 67.64 -20.52
C ALA A 784 8.92 67.80 -21.36
N ALA A 785 9.13 67.02 -22.44
CA ALA A 785 10.00 67.28 -23.64
C ALA A 785 10.25 65.98 -24.47
N ALA A 786 10.58 65.92 -25.79
CA ALA A 786 10.40 66.84 -26.94
C ALA A 786 10.69 66.13 -28.32
N ARG A 787 9.96 66.53 -29.38
CA ARG A 787 10.29 66.73 -30.83
C ARG A 787 10.94 65.68 -31.80
N GLU A 788 10.24 65.53 -32.94
CA GLU A 788 10.64 65.64 -34.39
C GLU A 788 11.34 64.52 -35.24
N ALA A 789 10.74 64.28 -36.43
CA ALA A 789 11.28 63.81 -37.74
C ALA A 789 11.87 62.37 -37.92
N SER A 790 11.77 61.68 -39.08
CA SER A 790 10.92 61.80 -40.29
C SER A 790 11.05 60.58 -41.25
N ALA A 791 10.00 60.29 -42.04
CA ALA A 791 9.95 59.59 -43.36
C ALA A 791 10.45 58.13 -43.54
N GLY A 792 9.77 57.34 -44.41
CA GLY A 792 10.44 56.21 -45.12
C GLY A 792 9.69 54.90 -45.51
N VAL A 793 8.53 54.95 -46.17
CA VAL A 793 8.03 54.00 -47.23
C VAL A 793 8.22 52.45 -47.09
N GLY A 794 7.12 51.67 -47.19
CA GLY A 794 7.11 50.18 -47.32
C GLY A 794 7.23 49.68 -48.78
N PRO A 795 6.45 48.67 -49.28
CA PRO A 795 5.57 47.73 -48.59
C PRO A 795 5.49 46.28 -49.21
N ARG A 796 4.67 45.40 -48.59
CA ARG A 796 3.88 44.26 -49.19
C ARG A 796 4.57 43.04 -49.86
N GLY A 797 4.05 41.85 -49.52
CA GLY A 797 4.08 40.63 -50.34
C GLY A 797 3.12 39.54 -49.82
N ARG A 798 2.17 39.05 -50.64
CA ARG A 798 1.16 38.01 -50.31
C ARG A 798 1.45 36.69 -51.03
N GLY A 799 0.99 35.56 -50.46
CA GLY A 799 0.69 34.30 -51.19
C GLY A 799 0.94 33.05 -50.32
N GLN A 800 -0.05 32.34 -49.80
CA GLN A 800 -0.99 31.37 -50.42
C GLN A 800 -0.43 29.96 -50.78
N ARG A 801 -0.96 28.97 -50.03
CA ARG A 801 -1.49 27.65 -50.45
C ARG A 801 -0.57 26.44 -50.74
N ARG A 802 -0.99 25.32 -50.11
CA ARG A 802 -0.75 23.89 -50.43
C ARG A 802 0.72 23.43 -50.27
N GLY A 803 1.02 22.20 -49.84
CA GLY A 803 0.20 21.01 -49.58
C GLY A 803 0.69 19.84 -50.43
N GLY A 804 1.22 18.79 -49.80
CA GLY A 804 1.75 17.59 -50.48
C GLY A 804 2.74 16.82 -49.60
N ALA A 805 2.60 15.51 -49.53
CA ALA A 805 3.48 14.59 -48.80
C ALA A 805 4.54 13.97 -49.72
N ALA A 806 5.66 13.52 -49.15
CA ALA A 806 6.46 12.37 -49.63
C ALA A 806 7.61 12.05 -48.64
N GLU A 807 7.83 10.76 -48.35
CA GLU A 807 9.15 10.25 -47.95
C GLU A 807 10.10 10.22 -49.17
N PRO A 808 11.42 10.00 -49.02
CA PRO A 808 11.89 8.59 -48.98
C PRO A 808 13.19 8.32 -48.18
N GLY A 809 13.33 7.05 -47.74
CA GLY A 809 14.41 6.19 -48.27
C GLY A 809 15.85 6.31 -47.74
N ALA A 810 16.13 5.52 -46.70
CA ALA A 810 17.26 4.57 -46.55
C ALA A 810 18.66 4.79 -47.18
N ALA A 811 19.67 4.53 -46.32
CA ALA A 811 20.96 3.86 -46.56
C ALA A 811 22.12 4.55 -47.31
N ARG A 812 23.27 4.68 -46.62
CA ARG A 812 24.50 3.89 -46.92
C ARG A 812 25.64 4.08 -45.91
N GLU A 813 26.50 3.06 -45.83
CA GLU A 813 27.74 3.01 -45.05
C GLU A 813 28.91 3.74 -45.74
N ARG A 814 29.91 4.15 -44.94
CA ARG A 814 31.38 4.20 -45.19
C ARG A 814 32.03 5.10 -44.12
N SER A 815 32.83 4.60 -43.18
CA SER A 815 34.21 4.09 -43.28
C SER A 815 35.31 5.18 -43.46
N GLY A 816 36.01 5.49 -42.36
CA GLY A 816 37.47 5.69 -42.34
C GLY A 816 38.07 7.09 -42.61
N GLY A 817 38.99 7.50 -41.73
CA GLY A 817 40.31 7.99 -42.19
C GLY A 817 40.72 9.43 -41.86
N ASP A 818 41.42 9.60 -40.73
CA ASP A 818 42.55 10.51 -40.44
C ASP A 818 42.94 11.67 -41.39
N ARG A 819 43.15 12.85 -40.80
CA ARG A 819 44.47 13.55 -40.63
C ARG A 819 44.28 14.90 -39.93
N GLU A 820 45.05 15.22 -38.88
CA GLU A 820 46.28 16.05 -38.88
C GLU A 820 46.13 17.42 -39.61
N ARG A 821 46.72 18.57 -39.17
CA ARG A 821 47.88 18.82 -38.30
C ARG A 821 47.98 20.32 -37.89
N ASN A 822 48.49 20.64 -36.70
CA ASN A 822 49.53 21.67 -36.42
C ASN A 822 49.64 21.90 -34.90
N GLU A 823 50.70 21.57 -34.16
CA GLU A 823 52.16 21.86 -34.27
C GLU A 823 52.62 23.04 -33.37
N ARG A 824 53.40 22.68 -32.33
CA ARG A 824 54.60 23.40 -31.80
C ARG A 824 54.33 24.68 -30.95
N ARG A 825 55.15 25.07 -29.94
CA ARG A 825 56.51 24.64 -29.53
C ARG A 825 56.90 25.15 -28.11
N ARG A 826 57.78 24.40 -27.39
CA ARG A 826 58.72 24.79 -26.28
C ARG A 826 58.10 25.34 -24.95
N LYS A 827 58.45 24.92 -23.73
CA LYS A 827 59.69 24.52 -22.97
C LYS A 827 60.50 25.66 -22.30
N GLY A 828 60.57 25.62 -20.95
CA GLY A 828 61.52 26.30 -20.05
C GLY A 828 60.90 26.55 -18.65
N ARG A 829 61.15 25.73 -17.62
CA ARG A 829 62.16 25.89 -16.52
C ARG A 829 62.14 27.31 -15.89
N GLY A 830 61.62 27.51 -14.67
CA GLY A 830 62.31 27.31 -13.35
C GLY A 830 62.75 28.70 -12.84
N GLY A 831 62.80 29.08 -11.55
CA GLY A 831 62.62 28.46 -10.23
C GLY A 831 62.89 29.54 -9.14
N GLU A 832 63.12 29.15 -7.89
CA GLU A 832 63.55 29.99 -6.73
C GLU A 832 62.50 30.88 -6.01
N ALA A 833 62.86 31.29 -4.78
CA ALA A 833 61.99 31.81 -3.73
C ALA A 833 62.60 33.04 -3.01
N GLY A 834 61.81 33.81 -2.25
CA GLY A 834 62.32 34.98 -1.50
C GLY A 834 61.34 35.72 -0.57
N PHE A 835 61.34 35.33 0.71
CA PHE A 835 61.26 36.11 1.98
C PHE A 835 60.57 37.50 2.14
N GLY A 836 59.97 37.65 3.34
CA GLY A 836 59.72 38.91 4.09
C GLY A 836 58.27 39.42 3.98
N GLY A 837 57.49 39.75 5.01
CA GLY A 837 57.70 40.14 6.43
C GLY A 837 56.74 41.31 6.71
N GLY A 838 56.18 41.63 7.89
CA GLY A 838 56.21 41.06 9.25
C GLY A 838 55.29 41.91 10.18
N GLY A 839 55.26 41.64 11.49
CA GLY A 839 54.54 42.42 12.52
C GLY A 839 53.07 41.98 12.74
N SER A 840 52.58 41.48 13.87
CA SER A 840 52.84 41.63 15.32
C SER A 840 52.12 42.79 16.03
N GLU A 841 51.03 42.47 16.72
CA GLU A 841 50.77 42.93 18.10
C GLU A 841 49.78 41.96 18.78
N ALA A 842 49.79 41.93 20.13
CA ALA A 842 49.22 40.83 20.92
C ALA A 842 48.46 41.36 22.16
N LEU A 843 48.14 40.45 23.11
CA LEU A 843 47.38 40.62 24.37
C LEU A 843 45.85 40.58 24.18
N GLY A 844 45.05 39.91 25.03
CA GLY A 844 45.40 38.99 26.12
C GLY A 844 44.36 38.96 27.26
N ALA A 845 43.67 37.82 27.43
CA ALA A 845 42.90 37.37 28.61
C ALA A 845 41.74 38.23 29.19
N GLY A 846 40.69 37.55 29.67
CA GLY A 846 39.61 38.16 30.48
C GLY A 846 38.45 37.19 30.74
N ALA A 847 38.12 36.93 32.00
CA ALA A 847 37.06 36.00 32.43
C ALA A 847 35.69 36.70 32.65
N ALA A 848 34.67 35.89 32.99
CA ALA A 848 33.25 36.27 33.14
C ALA A 848 32.94 37.39 34.15
N PRO A 849 31.71 37.96 34.09
CA PRO A 849 30.87 37.96 35.30
C PRO A 849 29.36 37.69 35.08
N GLU A 850 28.61 37.77 36.19
CA GLU A 850 27.29 37.19 36.47
C GLU A 850 26.05 38.13 36.42
N ARG A 851 24.87 37.51 36.15
CA ARG A 851 23.51 37.68 36.77
C ARG A 851 22.71 39.01 36.77
N ARG A 852 21.37 38.80 36.68
CA ARG A 852 20.21 39.32 37.50
C ARG A 852 19.08 39.95 36.66
N ASP A 853 17.77 39.83 36.97
CA ASP A 853 16.96 38.85 37.76
C ASP A 853 15.43 39.18 37.60
N ARG A 854 14.52 38.26 38.00
CA ARG A 854 13.05 38.43 38.25
C ARG A 854 12.08 38.63 37.05
N ASP A 855 10.81 38.19 37.06
CA ASP A 855 9.97 37.42 38.02
C ASP A 855 9.06 36.45 37.23
N LYS A 856 8.99 35.14 37.52
CA LYS A 856 8.14 34.44 38.52
C LYS A 856 6.60 34.46 38.30
N ARG A 857 6.05 33.32 37.87
CA ARG A 857 4.96 32.59 38.55
C ARG A 857 5.02 31.11 38.19
N ALA A 858 5.01 30.24 39.20
CA ALA A 858 5.08 28.79 39.07
C ALA A 858 3.81 28.15 39.67
N TRP A 859 3.45 26.97 39.17
CA TRP A 859 2.42 26.10 39.74
C TRP A 859 3.08 24.77 40.14
N LYS A 860 2.82 24.28 41.36
CA LYS A 860 3.40 23.05 41.91
C LYS A 860 2.41 21.88 41.73
N PRO A 861 2.92 20.67 41.48
CA PRO A 861 2.31 19.43 41.95
C PRO A 861 3.09 18.93 43.17
N GLU A 862 2.45 18.96 44.34
CA GLU A 862 2.80 18.14 45.51
C GLU A 862 1.60 17.22 45.73
N ASP A 863 1.81 15.91 45.66
CA ASP A 863 1.06 14.86 46.37
C ASP A 863 1.74 13.50 46.10
N ASP A 864 2.25 12.87 47.15
CA ASP A 864 3.10 11.68 47.09
C ASP A 864 2.31 10.38 46.82
N TYR A 865 2.90 9.48 46.02
CA TYR A 865 2.67 8.04 46.17
C TYR A 865 3.94 7.40 46.72
N ASN A 866 3.90 7.10 48.02
CA ASN A 866 5.03 6.58 48.79
C ASN A 866 5.29 5.10 48.47
N LEU A 867 6.49 4.81 47.94
CA LEU A 867 6.88 3.50 47.38
C LEU A 867 7.27 2.45 48.44
N ASP A 868 7.54 2.86 49.68
CA ASP A 868 8.14 2.01 50.73
C ASP A 868 7.19 1.00 51.38
N ARG A 869 5.98 0.79 50.84
CA ARG A 869 4.99 -0.16 51.37
C ARG A 869 4.77 -1.43 50.54
N LEU A 870 5.52 -1.60 49.45
CA LEU A 870 5.41 -2.75 48.53
C LEU A 870 6.52 -3.80 48.71
N LEU A 871 7.54 -3.53 49.53
CA LEU A 871 8.65 -4.45 49.81
C LEU A 871 8.66 -4.86 51.29
N GLY A 872 7.73 -5.75 51.65
CA GLY A 872 7.74 -6.38 52.97
C GLY A 872 8.94 -7.31 53.13
N ASN A 873 9.95 -6.88 53.89
CA ASN A 873 10.98 -7.76 54.46
C ASN A 873 11.64 -7.11 55.67
N ASP A 874 11.12 -7.43 56.86
CA ASP A 874 11.72 -7.05 58.12
C ASP A 874 12.95 -7.94 58.40
N ARG A 875 14.10 -7.33 58.68
CA ARG A 875 15.36 -8.06 58.94
C ARG A 875 15.57 -8.23 60.43
N SER A 876 15.98 -9.43 60.87
CA SER A 876 16.72 -9.56 62.12
C SER A 876 17.86 -10.58 62.06
N SER A 877 19.04 -10.12 62.51
CA SER A 877 20.19 -10.86 63.07
C SER A 877 20.87 -12.00 62.29
N GLY A 878 22.20 -11.89 62.18
CA GLY A 878 23.08 -13.05 62.50
C GLY A 878 24.32 -13.33 61.65
N GLY A 879 25.47 -12.73 62.01
CA GLY A 879 26.69 -13.52 62.29
C GLY A 879 27.59 -14.06 61.16
N ASP A 880 28.68 -13.32 60.92
CA ASP A 880 30.10 -13.76 61.00
C ASP A 880 30.75 -14.74 59.96
N ARG A 881 31.84 -14.22 59.36
CA ARG A 881 33.12 -14.85 58.94
C ARG A 881 33.21 -16.21 58.20
N GLY A 882 33.83 -16.12 57.01
CA GLY A 882 35.17 -16.70 56.79
C GLY A 882 35.30 -17.87 55.79
N GLY A 883 36.44 -17.94 55.08
CA GLY A 883 36.87 -19.12 54.32
C GLY A 883 37.49 -18.82 52.94
N GLU A 884 38.80 -18.96 52.81
CA GLU A 884 39.54 -18.86 51.54
C GLU A 884 39.67 -20.21 50.80
N SER A 885 40.30 -20.17 49.63
CA SER A 885 40.75 -21.28 48.75
C SER A 885 39.68 -22.00 47.92
N GLY A 886 39.89 -22.35 46.65
CA GLY A 886 41.02 -22.04 45.74
C GLY A 886 41.61 -23.30 45.10
N THR A 887 41.35 -23.52 43.81
CA THR A 887 42.13 -24.40 42.92
C THR A 887 41.91 -24.00 41.47
N SER A 888 42.96 -24.12 40.65
CA SER A 888 43.01 -23.65 39.27
C SER A 888 43.32 -24.78 38.28
N ALA A 889 43.23 -24.42 36.98
CA ALA A 889 43.80 -25.09 35.80
C ALA A 889 42.99 -26.19 35.10
N GLY A 890 42.90 -26.07 33.77
CA GLY A 890 42.23 -27.04 32.90
C GLY A 890 41.88 -26.51 31.49
N GLU A 891 42.79 -25.78 30.82
CA GLU A 891 42.54 -25.32 29.44
C GLU A 891 42.43 -26.49 28.44
N GLY A 892 41.34 -26.53 27.67
CA GLY A 892 41.12 -27.50 26.59
C GLY A 892 40.67 -26.80 25.31
N LYS A 893 41.60 -26.62 24.36
CA LYS A 893 41.36 -25.95 23.06
C LYS A 893 40.21 -26.62 22.28
N ARG A 894 39.08 -25.92 22.09
CA ARG A 894 38.04 -26.30 21.14
C ARG A 894 38.32 -25.68 19.77
N LYS A 895 38.26 -26.49 18.71
CA LYS A 895 38.36 -26.01 17.32
C LYS A 895 37.12 -25.18 16.97
N ALA A 896 37.30 -24.05 16.31
CA ALA A 896 36.20 -23.27 15.77
C ALA A 896 35.45 -24.08 14.70
N VAL A 897 34.13 -24.19 14.85
CA VAL A 897 33.23 -24.73 13.83
C VAL A 897 32.93 -23.61 12.85
N ARG A 898 33.08 -23.85 11.55
CA ARG A 898 32.66 -22.87 10.53
C ARG A 898 31.14 -22.86 10.43
N THR A 899 30.56 -21.68 10.55
CA THR A 899 29.14 -21.42 10.31
C THR A 899 28.93 -20.66 9.01
N ASP A 900 27.73 -20.74 8.45
CA ASP A 900 27.29 -19.93 7.32
C ASP A 900 26.72 -18.56 7.76
N MET A 901 26.17 -17.80 6.80
CA MET A 901 25.54 -16.49 7.01
C MET A 901 24.37 -16.49 7.99
N TRP A 902 23.81 -17.66 8.33
CA TRP A 902 22.69 -17.79 9.27
C TRP A 902 23.13 -18.41 10.61
N GLY A 903 24.44 -18.57 10.83
CA GLY A 903 24.99 -19.14 12.05
C GLY A 903 24.91 -20.66 12.15
N LEU A 904 24.56 -21.37 11.06
CA LEU A 904 24.44 -22.82 11.05
C LEU A 904 25.78 -23.51 10.72
N PRO A 905 26.14 -24.64 11.36
CA PRO A 905 27.37 -25.36 11.06
C PRO A 905 27.44 -25.87 9.61
N ILE A 906 28.49 -25.49 8.88
CA ILE A 906 28.70 -25.94 7.50
C ILE A 906 29.24 -27.37 7.49
N TYR A 907 28.40 -28.33 7.10
CA TYR A 907 28.83 -29.70 6.80
C TYR A 907 29.17 -29.84 5.31
N ASN A 908 30.45 -30.02 4.99
CA ASN A 908 30.90 -30.26 3.61
C ASN A 908 30.41 -31.63 3.09
N ALA A 909 29.39 -31.64 2.25
CA ALA A 909 29.01 -32.80 1.45
C ALA A 909 29.80 -32.80 0.12
N GLY A 910 30.81 -33.68 -0.02
CA GLY A 910 31.57 -33.75 -1.28
C GLY A 910 32.73 -34.75 -1.39
N SER A 911 32.42 -35.94 -1.91
CA SER A 911 33.25 -36.78 -2.81
C SER A 911 34.23 -37.86 -2.28
N LEU A 912 34.40 -38.87 -3.16
CA LEU A 912 35.23 -40.11 -3.10
C LEU A 912 34.78 -41.18 -2.08
N LYS A 913 34.33 -42.37 -2.53
CA LYS A 913 34.98 -43.46 -3.29
C LYS A 913 35.84 -44.39 -2.41
N ASP A 914 35.28 -45.57 -2.16
CA ASP A 914 35.90 -46.89 -2.42
C ASP A 914 37.31 -47.15 -1.84
N THR A 915 37.33 -47.67 -0.61
CA THR A 915 38.36 -48.61 -0.11
C THR A 915 37.68 -49.66 0.78
N GLY A 916 38.09 -50.93 0.67
CA GLY A 916 37.43 -52.05 1.36
C GLY A 916 38.20 -52.62 2.56
N GLU A 917 37.75 -53.83 2.95
CA GLU A 917 38.34 -54.81 3.89
C GLU A 917 38.18 -54.59 5.42
N ASP A 918 37.43 -55.52 6.01
CA ASP A 918 37.60 -56.25 7.30
C ASP A 918 38.05 -55.49 8.57
N SER A 919 37.33 -55.57 9.71
CA SER A 919 37.10 -56.82 10.45
C SER A 919 36.27 -56.64 11.75
N ASP A 920 35.72 -57.76 12.24
CA ASP A 920 34.93 -57.95 13.47
C ASP A 920 35.40 -57.24 14.77
N THR A 921 34.45 -56.82 15.63
CA THR A 921 34.04 -57.67 16.78
C THR A 921 32.94 -57.08 17.71
N TYR A 922 32.14 -58.03 18.24
CA TYR A 922 31.49 -58.07 19.56
C TYR A 922 30.02 -57.64 19.77
N ARG A 923 29.32 -58.47 20.57
CA ARG A 923 27.86 -58.53 20.77
C ARG A 923 27.40 -57.88 22.09
N PRO A 924 26.13 -57.50 22.21
CA PRO A 924 25.38 -57.55 23.46
C PRO A 924 24.58 -58.86 23.63
N ARG A 925 24.56 -59.39 24.86
CA ARG A 925 23.49 -60.28 25.39
C ARG A 925 22.38 -59.36 25.95
N GLY A 926 21.10 -59.70 26.07
CA GLY A 926 20.37 -60.94 25.75
C GLY A 926 19.45 -61.40 26.90
N ARG A 927 18.12 -61.42 26.65
CA ARG A 927 16.96 -62.10 27.32
C ARG A 927 15.69 -61.38 26.81
N GLY A 928 14.58 -61.99 26.39
CA GLY A 928 13.95 -63.31 26.65
C GLY A 928 12.54 -63.00 27.21
N GLU A 929 11.41 -63.66 26.89
CA GLU A 929 11.03 -64.90 26.17
C GLU A 929 9.66 -64.62 25.48
N GLY A 930 8.98 -65.47 24.70
CA GLY A 930 9.16 -66.86 24.27
C GLY A 930 8.19 -67.18 23.09
N GLY A 931 8.29 -68.37 22.47
CA GLY A 931 7.64 -68.65 21.18
C GLY A 931 6.43 -69.59 21.19
N GLY A 932 5.72 -69.65 20.06
CA GLY A 932 4.64 -70.61 19.77
C GLY A 932 4.66 -71.05 18.29
N ARG A 933 4.45 -72.34 18.02
CA ARG A 933 4.55 -72.97 16.67
C ARG A 933 3.16 -73.15 16.02
N GLY A 934 3.06 -73.07 14.69
CA GLY A 934 1.84 -73.42 13.94
C GLY A 934 2.06 -73.65 12.43
N ARG A 935 1.71 -74.86 11.96
CA ARG A 935 1.71 -75.41 10.58
C ARG A 935 0.86 -74.57 9.59
N GLY A 936 0.99 -74.61 8.24
CA GLY A 936 1.90 -75.32 7.32
C GLY A 936 1.25 -75.56 5.92
N GLY A 937 2.05 -75.63 4.84
CA GLY A 937 1.65 -76.02 3.46
C GLY A 937 0.97 -74.92 2.60
N SER A 938 1.12 -74.83 1.27
CA SER A 938 1.89 -75.66 0.31
C SER A 938 2.17 -74.94 -1.03
N ASP A 939 3.42 -75.04 -1.53
CA ASP A 939 3.92 -75.14 -2.92
C ASP A 939 3.09 -74.61 -4.13
N ARG A 940 3.61 -73.62 -4.90
CA ARG A 940 4.42 -73.70 -6.16
C ARG A 940 3.56 -73.60 -7.46
N GLY A 941 3.98 -72.93 -8.53
CA GLY A 941 5.15 -72.07 -8.77
C GLY A 941 5.51 -71.92 -10.27
N PHE A 942 6.51 -71.06 -10.58
CA PHE A 942 7.26 -70.92 -11.85
C PHE A 942 6.53 -70.37 -13.12
N GLY A 943 7.16 -69.56 -13.98
CA GLY A 943 8.47 -68.87 -13.87
C GLY A 943 9.05 -68.37 -15.21
N GLY A 944 9.97 -67.38 -15.14
CA GLY A 944 10.91 -66.97 -16.22
C GLY A 944 10.34 -66.17 -17.42
N GLY A 945 11.10 -65.33 -18.13
CA GLY A 945 12.47 -64.82 -17.88
C GLY A 945 13.17 -64.26 -19.15
N ARG A 946 13.66 -63.00 -19.07
CA ARG A 946 14.78 -62.33 -19.79
C ARG A 946 15.14 -62.70 -21.26
N GLY A 947 15.34 -61.69 -22.12
CA GLY A 947 16.22 -61.79 -23.32
C GLY A 947 16.20 -60.54 -24.24
N PRO A 948 17.31 -60.12 -24.90
CA PRO A 948 17.47 -58.74 -25.40
C PRO A 948 17.80 -58.56 -26.91
N ASP A 949 18.10 -57.30 -27.26
CA ASP A 949 18.99 -56.76 -28.34
C ASP A 949 18.43 -55.94 -29.55
N ARG A 950 18.86 -54.66 -29.57
CA ARG A 950 19.36 -53.76 -30.64
C ARG A 950 18.96 -53.95 -32.14
N GLY A 951 18.57 -52.83 -32.78
CA GLY A 951 19.25 -52.38 -34.03
C GLY A 951 18.45 -51.89 -35.27
N GLY A 952 18.20 -50.57 -35.38
CA GLY A 952 18.58 -49.72 -36.55
C GLY A 952 17.96 -49.82 -37.98
N ALA A 953 17.11 -48.83 -38.32
CA ALA A 953 17.19 -47.95 -39.52
C ALA A 953 16.78 -48.49 -40.95
N PRO A 954 16.85 -47.71 -42.08
CA PRO A 954 15.66 -46.99 -42.65
C PRO A 954 15.51 -46.96 -44.23
N ARG A 955 14.62 -46.07 -44.76
CA ARG A 955 14.35 -45.64 -46.18
C ARG A 955 13.36 -46.51 -46.99
N ASN A 956 12.65 -46.07 -48.06
CA ASN A 956 12.69 -44.93 -49.03
C ASN A 956 11.23 -44.67 -49.58
N GLY A 957 10.85 -43.66 -50.39
CA GLY A 957 11.51 -42.48 -51.01
C GLY A 957 10.70 -41.84 -52.19
N GLY A 958 11.12 -40.65 -52.69
CA GLY A 958 10.73 -40.01 -53.99
C GLY A 958 9.42 -39.16 -54.03
N GLY A 959 9.28 -38.03 -54.76
CA GLY A 959 10.23 -37.15 -55.48
C GLY A 959 9.58 -36.39 -56.69
N GLY A 960 9.82 -35.06 -56.88
CA GLY A 960 9.55 -34.38 -58.19
C GLY A 960 9.02 -32.92 -58.25
N ALA A 961 9.94 -31.95 -58.32
CA ALA A 961 9.95 -30.68 -59.10
C ALA A 961 8.72 -29.72 -59.33
N ALA A 962 8.87 -28.49 -58.77
CA ALA A 962 8.90 -27.15 -59.42
C ALA A 962 7.68 -26.49 -60.16
N GLY A 963 7.46 -25.20 -59.86
CA GLY A 963 6.72 -24.22 -60.69
C GLY A 963 5.85 -23.24 -59.88
N GLY A 964 6.01 -21.93 -60.06
CA GLY A 964 5.27 -20.90 -59.30
C GLY A 964 4.42 -19.94 -60.15
N GLY A 965 3.76 -18.97 -59.50
CA GLY A 965 3.06 -17.85 -60.15
C GLY A 965 1.55 -17.80 -59.86
N GLY A 966 1.08 -16.69 -59.27
CA GLY A 966 -0.34 -16.49 -58.92
C GLY A 966 -1.18 -15.84 -60.02
N GLY A 967 -2.51 -15.82 -59.84
CA GLY A 967 -3.44 -15.15 -60.75
C GLY A 967 -4.90 -15.22 -60.28
N THR A 968 -5.60 -14.08 -60.32
CA THR A 968 -6.96 -13.88 -59.79
C THR A 968 -8.09 -14.27 -60.76
N GLY A 969 -9.24 -14.73 -60.23
CA GLY A 969 -10.55 -14.19 -60.68
C GLY A 969 -11.67 -15.12 -61.18
N SER A 970 -12.76 -15.13 -60.40
CA SER A 970 -14.16 -14.89 -60.86
C SER A 970 -15.05 -16.01 -61.49
N ARG A 971 -16.30 -16.06 -60.98
CA ARG A 971 -17.59 -16.47 -61.61
C ARG A 971 -18.01 -17.95 -61.79
N ARG A 972 -18.91 -18.36 -60.87
CA ARG A 972 -20.33 -18.79 -61.07
C ARG A 972 -20.73 -19.65 -62.30
N LYS A 973 -21.37 -20.82 -62.02
CA LYS A 973 -22.69 -21.34 -62.51
C LYS A 973 -22.77 -22.88 -62.28
N LYS A 974 -23.91 -23.58 -62.12
CA LYS A 974 -25.33 -23.28 -61.80
C LYS A 974 -26.08 -24.63 -61.51
N ALA A 975 -27.34 -24.55 -61.04
CA ALA A 975 -28.42 -25.58 -60.98
C ALA A 975 -28.65 -26.28 -59.61
N ALA A 976 -29.88 -26.66 -59.19
CA ALA A 976 -31.26 -26.23 -59.56
C ALA A 976 -32.32 -26.77 -58.54
N GLY A 977 -33.49 -26.14 -58.45
CA GLY A 977 -34.70 -26.57 -57.69
C GLY A 977 -34.87 -25.89 -56.32
N ALA A 978 -35.90 -25.13 -55.91
CA ALA A 978 -37.32 -24.84 -56.27
C ALA A 978 -38.25 -25.20 -55.07
N ALA A 979 -39.27 -24.43 -54.66
CA ALA A 979 -39.68 -23.04 -54.97
C ALA A 979 -40.80 -22.53 -54.00
N ALA A 980 -40.93 -21.19 -53.87
CA ALA A 980 -42.12 -20.39 -53.45
C ALA A 980 -42.64 -20.49 -51.98
N THR A 981 -43.28 -19.50 -51.31
CA THR A 981 -43.50 -18.02 -51.35
C THR A 981 -44.28 -17.63 -50.05
N GLY A 982 -44.25 -16.42 -49.46
CA GLY A 982 -43.54 -15.15 -49.73
C GLY A 982 -44.01 -13.99 -48.80
N THR A 983 -43.32 -12.83 -48.87
CA THR A 983 -43.73 -11.40 -48.70
C THR A 983 -45.19 -11.05 -48.33
N GLU A 984 -45.56 -9.97 -47.60
CA GLU A 984 -44.86 -8.80 -46.99
C GLU A 984 -45.90 -8.02 -46.11
N GLY A 985 -45.45 -7.12 -45.22
CA GLY A 985 -46.26 -5.93 -44.85
C GLY A 985 -46.64 -5.72 -43.36
N PRO A 986 -46.99 -4.48 -42.95
CA PRO A 986 -46.70 -4.00 -41.58
C PRO A 986 -47.90 -3.40 -40.81
N GLY A 987 -47.72 -3.07 -39.51
CA GLY A 987 -48.53 -2.03 -38.85
C GLY A 987 -48.78 -2.13 -37.34
N ASN A 988 -48.10 -1.27 -36.57
CA ASN A 988 -48.65 -0.27 -35.63
C ASN A 988 -49.81 -0.62 -34.65
N GLY A 989 -49.69 -0.25 -33.37
CA GLY A 989 -50.87 -0.08 -32.50
C GLY A 989 -50.70 -0.26 -30.98
N ASP A 990 -50.72 0.86 -30.25
CA ASP A 990 -50.79 0.99 -28.78
C ASP A 990 -51.76 0.06 -28.01
N ARG A 991 -51.41 -0.31 -26.76
CA ARG A 991 -52.08 0.18 -25.51
C ARG A 991 -51.67 -0.57 -24.22
N LYS A 992 -51.14 0.18 -23.24
CA LYS A 992 -51.31 -0.04 -21.77
C LYS A 992 -52.78 0.28 -21.35
N PRO A 993 -53.24 0.12 -20.08
CA PRO A 993 -52.75 -0.67 -18.91
C PRO A 993 -53.89 -1.48 -18.18
N ARG A 994 -53.58 -2.24 -17.10
CA ARG A 994 -54.14 -2.05 -15.72
C ARG A 994 -53.89 -3.20 -14.70
N LYS A 995 -53.21 -2.82 -13.60
CA LYS A 995 -53.55 -3.01 -12.16
C LYS A 995 -54.38 -4.23 -11.65
N LYS A 996 -53.79 -4.87 -10.63
CA LYS A 996 -54.28 -5.16 -9.24
C LYS A 996 -54.59 -6.61 -8.77
N LYS A 997 -53.95 -6.94 -7.63
CA LYS A 997 -54.41 -7.67 -6.42
C LYS A 997 -54.29 -9.22 -6.31
N LYS A 998 -53.36 -9.61 -5.43
CA LYS A 998 -53.49 -10.42 -4.19
C LYS A 998 -54.33 -11.72 -4.18
N ASN A 999 -53.63 -12.81 -3.83
CA ASN A 999 -53.93 -13.97 -2.95
C ASN A 999 -53.26 -15.22 -3.57
N GLY A 1000 -52.70 -16.20 -2.86
CA GLY A 1000 -52.58 -16.45 -1.42
C GLY A 1000 -52.77 -17.95 -1.13
N ASN A 1001 -51.77 -18.62 -0.53
CA ASN A 1001 -51.68 -20.07 -0.22
C ASN A 1001 -51.62 -21.03 -1.45
N SER A 1002 -50.77 -22.06 -1.47
CA SER A 1002 -50.74 -23.11 -0.44
C SER A 1002 -49.44 -23.92 -0.34
N THR A 1003 -49.25 -24.43 0.87
CA THR A 1003 -48.28 -25.43 1.34
C THR A 1003 -48.28 -26.76 0.59
N ALA A 1004 -47.09 -27.37 0.45
CA ALA A 1004 -46.93 -28.82 0.57
C ALA A 1004 -45.50 -29.18 1.05
N ALA A 1005 -45.38 -29.69 2.27
CA ALA A 1005 -44.19 -30.39 2.73
C ALA A 1005 -44.46 -31.89 2.72
N PHE A 1006 -43.49 -32.73 2.34
CA PHE A 1006 -43.38 -34.08 2.90
C PHE A 1006 -41.94 -34.61 2.84
N VAL A 1007 -41.65 -35.60 3.70
CA VAL A 1007 -40.31 -35.96 4.20
C VAL A 1007 -40.08 -37.49 4.08
N ARG A 1008 -38.80 -37.92 4.02
CA ARG A 1008 -38.27 -39.32 4.20
C ARG A 1008 -38.54 -40.28 3.03
N LYS A 1009 -37.85 -41.43 2.82
CA LYS A 1009 -36.99 -42.39 3.59
C LYS A 1009 -36.18 -43.23 2.53
N LYS A 1010 -35.11 -44.02 2.75
CA LYS A 1010 -34.12 -44.29 3.84
C LYS A 1010 -33.04 -45.27 3.28
N ARG A 1011 -31.92 -45.46 4.01
CA ARG A 1011 -30.97 -46.61 3.99
C ARG A 1011 -29.95 -46.64 2.83
N SER A 1012 -28.76 -47.23 3.03
CA SER A 1012 -28.23 -47.97 4.20
C SER A 1012 -27.46 -47.08 5.17
#